data_AF-C6E633-F1
#
_entry.id   AF-C6E633-F1
#
_cell.length_a   1.000
_cell.length_b   1.000
_cell.length_c   1.000
_cell.angle_alpha   90.00
_cell.angle_beta   90.00
_cell.angle_gamma   90.00
#
_symmetry.space_group_name_H-M   'P 1'
#
loop_
_entity.id
_entity.type
_entity.pdbx_description
1 polymer ?
#
loop_
_entity_poly.entity_id
_entity_poly.type
_entity_poly.pdbx_seq_one_letter_code
_entity_poly.pdbx_strand_id
1 'polypeptide(L)'
;MLPKYGGRCLFVLALLVLTLMQLTAGQAQAASQYSYDCTFCHQMPPLDSANAKKDPNTGAIPGNHQGHASAAVNSCAKCHGDASGYAMGHRNKTIELADGIGYSRKIAAGFVNQTSVPPNPMGTCSTAACHSNGKGVLKTTPAWGAAPFQAPGDCSQCHDVAPASGNHPTLGSKHAAYFGTGTGSCVKCHTDHTAQAKPFSHATSAGRAIEVTFADGGSFAANQCSNVSCHSNGQGSFTPPTWGATLDCAGCHGTATSDTLSGNHAKHVNNAGVLGTSYGCVECHSSTVTDNSTIGNFANHVNKSKEVAGAHVGTPVAGSCSTSYCHSDGKGTQKSVTWTQTETLDCKGCHGSAAPASFASIAGEPNYANGGVDQPRANSHENHVFGAASCQNCHSSTTVDGLTIKAGAPHTDGTRNVAAGNGKSFTIAANSCSAVSCHDGGGILTGVGAVKWGGTLGCDGCHGDVETLATNAHTAHVATKGYACDTCHEQTVSGSYSFVNKALHGDSIVEVSGARLNSFATDTKNCATSCHLTGTPKWTETASGACGTCHKALSTTVNGLVSSNAHSAHFTATYGPGMNGAAATSCAGCHTPNTAASHADGTLNLAIGYNKIGTCSSCHKQNTTWTGGRVSCESCHSTAGGELSVIGALTAPDKTLAATAGHGKAGVDQSCSACHDANSAHINGVAGDNKRLLGALTGADNQECNYCHTDPAKTTGFTLGVKVHQASGLGAKCADCHNAHGTANSMMVNGTINGTNVSFTGNSTFANGANTGVCQVCHTATDYFKKDGTGATHVESTTNCLNCHAHNPSTGLAFMANGACDACHGYPPAPRQTISAVTFGVMGNWSSARFEDYSGGGGAHVVAAHIKKDANPSEGWANCIPCHFEGQAGHNRALPVRNFVENVTVKLDPQYRFSNEVMATYTSAQLVSGGANKSGSCFNVSCHFTKTRPWSIER
;
A
#
# COMPACT_ATOMS: atom_id res chain seq x y z
N MET A 1 -80.54 -40.46 25.18
CA MET A 1 -80.72 -40.06 26.59
C MET A 1 -79.39 -40.25 27.32
N LEU A 2 -79.11 -39.43 28.35
CA LEU A 2 -78.05 -39.67 29.37
C LEU A 2 -78.46 -40.86 30.27
N PRO A 3 -77.54 -41.58 30.99
CA PRO A 3 -76.63 -41.02 32.03
C PRO A 3 -75.21 -41.68 32.17
N LYS A 4 -74.15 -40.90 32.48
CA LYS A 4 -73.48 -40.67 33.80
C LYS A 4 -72.31 -41.61 34.21
N TYR A 5 -71.13 -40.99 34.42
CA TYR A 5 -70.06 -41.20 35.42
C TYR A 5 -69.58 -42.60 35.85
N GLY A 6 -68.24 -42.78 35.81
CA GLY A 6 -67.46 -43.77 36.55
C GLY A 6 -66.04 -43.27 36.87
N GLY A 7 -65.42 -43.74 37.96
CA GLY A 7 -64.07 -43.35 38.41
C GLY A 7 -62.94 -43.75 37.42
N ARG A 8 -61.79 -43.07 37.39
CA ARG A 8 -60.73 -43.01 38.44
C ARG A 8 -60.20 -44.40 38.83
N CYS A 9 -58.90 -44.70 38.85
CA CYS A 9 -57.75 -43.87 38.47
C CYS A 9 -56.45 -44.64 38.10
N LEU A 10 -56.41 -45.98 38.15
CA LEU A 10 -55.14 -46.72 38.31
C LEU A 10 -54.55 -47.36 37.03
N PHE A 11 -55.35 -47.67 36.00
CA PHE A 11 -54.97 -48.76 35.07
C PHE A 11 -54.10 -48.36 33.85
N VAL A 12 -54.40 -47.21 33.21
CA VAL A 12 -53.73 -46.82 31.94
C VAL A 12 -52.28 -46.34 32.18
N LEU A 13 -51.89 -46.15 33.44
CA LEU A 13 -50.53 -45.81 33.87
C LEU A 13 -49.47 -46.83 33.36
N ALA A 14 -49.89 -48.09 33.09
CA ALA A 14 -49.03 -49.15 32.58
C ALA A 14 -48.79 -49.09 31.05
N LEU A 15 -49.70 -48.51 30.25
CA LEU A 15 -49.51 -48.42 28.79
C LEU A 15 -48.42 -47.40 28.39
N LEU A 16 -48.06 -46.50 29.31
CA LEU A 16 -47.12 -45.39 29.06
C LEU A 16 -45.65 -45.84 28.88
N VAL A 17 -45.35 -47.14 29.04
CA VAL A 17 -43.98 -47.66 29.16
C VAL A 17 -43.51 -48.41 27.90
N LEU A 18 -44.42 -48.89 27.04
CA LEU A 18 -44.10 -49.93 26.05
C LEU A 18 -43.94 -49.46 24.60
N THR A 19 -44.47 -48.29 24.22
CA THR A 19 -44.44 -47.77 22.85
C THR A 19 -43.21 -46.92 22.51
N LEU A 20 -42.26 -46.77 23.42
CA LEU A 20 -41.13 -45.82 23.30
C LEU A 20 -39.85 -46.41 22.69
N MET A 21 -39.85 -47.67 22.24
CA MET A 21 -38.62 -48.34 21.77
C MET A 21 -38.83 -49.22 20.52
N GLN A 22 -37.82 -49.18 19.63
CA GLN A 22 -37.61 -50.00 18.41
C GLN A 22 -38.28 -49.50 17.11
N LEU A 23 -37.69 -49.91 15.97
CA LEU A 23 -38.09 -49.66 14.56
C LEU A 23 -37.88 -48.22 14.02
N THR A 24 -36.64 -47.72 13.85
CA THR A 24 -35.61 -47.98 12.79
C THR A 24 -35.71 -47.16 11.48
N ALA A 25 -34.84 -46.14 11.40
CA ALA A 25 -33.98 -45.75 10.27
C ALA A 25 -34.53 -45.49 8.83
N GLY A 26 -34.18 -44.31 8.31
CA GLY A 26 -33.96 -44.02 6.88
C GLY A 26 -32.74 -43.09 6.74
N GLN A 27 -31.95 -43.21 5.66
CA GLN A 27 -30.70 -42.45 5.49
C GLN A 27 -30.84 -41.19 4.62
N ALA A 28 -29.83 -40.30 4.71
CA ALA A 28 -29.80 -38.98 4.08
C ALA A 28 -28.79 -38.89 2.91
N GLN A 29 -28.91 -37.83 2.11
CA GLN A 29 -27.82 -37.18 1.35
C GLN A 29 -28.16 -35.68 1.19
N ALA A 30 -27.15 -34.83 0.91
CA ALA A 30 -27.12 -33.47 1.46
C ALA A 30 -26.77 -32.33 0.48
N ALA A 31 -26.98 -31.08 0.94
CA ALA A 31 -26.49 -29.81 0.39
C ALA A 31 -25.91 -28.92 1.51
N SER A 32 -25.39 -27.74 1.19
CA SER A 32 -24.38 -27.01 1.99
C SER A 32 -24.86 -26.33 3.30
N GLN A 33 -23.87 -25.88 4.10
CA GLN A 33 -23.92 -25.82 5.56
C GLN A 33 -23.89 -24.37 6.12
N TYR A 34 -25.09 -23.81 6.36
CA TYR A 34 -25.41 -22.61 7.16
C TYR A 34 -25.09 -21.20 6.62
N SER A 35 -25.88 -20.26 7.15
CA SER A 35 -25.71 -18.79 7.18
C SER A 35 -25.83 -18.34 8.65
N TYR A 36 -25.31 -17.16 9.02
CA TYR A 36 -25.22 -16.71 10.42
C TYR A 36 -25.74 -15.28 10.60
N ASP A 37 -26.71 -15.08 11.51
CA ASP A 37 -27.30 -13.77 11.86
C ASP A 37 -27.63 -13.62 13.36
N CYS A 38 -28.29 -12.51 13.76
CA CYS A 38 -28.62 -12.20 15.15
C CYS A 38 -29.67 -13.13 15.79
N THR A 39 -30.61 -13.64 14.99
CA THR A 39 -31.73 -14.50 15.43
C THR A 39 -31.22 -15.83 15.96
N PHE A 40 -30.11 -16.32 15.39
CA PHE A 40 -29.33 -17.47 15.83
C PHE A 40 -28.81 -17.37 17.28
N CYS A 41 -28.81 -16.17 17.89
CA CYS A 41 -28.11 -15.91 19.15
C CYS A 41 -28.99 -15.45 20.35
N HIS A 42 -30.21 -14.92 20.14
CA HIS A 42 -30.87 -14.13 21.22
C HIS A 42 -32.41 -14.21 21.38
N GLN A 43 -33.17 -14.75 20.42
CA GLN A 43 -34.64 -14.52 20.30
C GLN A 43 -35.03 -13.02 20.17
N MET A 44 -36.32 -12.78 19.91
CA MET A 44 -36.89 -11.50 19.50
C MET A 44 -38.25 -11.30 20.20
N PRO A 45 -38.33 -10.57 21.33
CA PRO A 45 -37.23 -10.15 22.20
C PRO A 45 -36.72 -11.35 23.01
N PRO A 46 -35.63 -11.21 23.76
CA PRO A 46 -35.56 -11.64 25.15
C PRO A 46 -36.94 -11.60 25.85
N LEU A 47 -37.48 -12.79 26.16
CA LEU A 47 -38.68 -12.93 26.97
C LEU A 47 -38.47 -12.39 28.40
N ASP A 48 -39.58 -12.13 29.08
CA ASP A 48 -39.58 -11.32 30.28
C ASP A 48 -39.59 -12.18 31.54
N SER A 49 -38.39 -12.37 32.06
CA SER A 49 -38.13 -13.12 33.28
C SER A 49 -38.66 -12.37 34.51
N ALA A 50 -39.36 -13.09 35.39
CA ALA A 50 -39.65 -12.60 36.74
C ALA A 50 -38.40 -12.49 37.64
N ASN A 51 -37.22 -12.95 37.16
CA ASN A 51 -35.99 -13.17 37.94
C ASN A 51 -34.75 -12.49 37.29
N ALA A 52 -33.84 -11.95 38.11
CA ALA A 52 -32.90 -10.89 37.76
C ALA A 52 -31.60 -11.23 36.95
N LYS A 53 -31.57 -12.21 36.03
CA LYS A 53 -30.39 -12.50 35.15
C LYS A 53 -30.79 -13.00 33.75
N LYS A 54 -29.86 -13.03 32.77
CA LYS A 54 -30.08 -13.67 31.45
C LYS A 54 -30.24 -15.19 31.60
N ASP A 55 -31.27 -15.75 30.99
CA ASP A 55 -31.48 -17.21 30.88
C ASP A 55 -30.68 -17.80 29.69
N PRO A 56 -29.80 -18.80 29.91
CA PRO A 56 -29.03 -19.44 28.84
C PRO A 56 -29.85 -20.41 27.97
N ASN A 57 -31.03 -20.87 28.40
CA ASN A 57 -31.85 -21.82 27.65
C ASN A 57 -32.84 -21.13 26.69
N THR A 58 -33.28 -19.91 27.01
CA THR A 58 -34.30 -19.17 26.22
C THR A 58 -33.79 -17.85 25.63
N GLY A 59 -32.77 -17.23 26.24
CA GLY A 59 -32.31 -15.86 25.92
C GLY A 59 -32.95 -14.74 26.74
N ALA A 60 -33.94 -15.06 27.59
CA ALA A 60 -34.76 -14.13 28.38
C ALA A 60 -34.00 -13.21 29.37
N ILE A 61 -34.59 -12.06 29.73
CA ILE A 61 -34.04 -11.02 30.65
C ILE A 61 -35.15 -10.39 31.54
N PRO A 62 -34.85 -9.64 32.62
CA PRO A 62 -35.81 -9.43 33.73
C PRO A 62 -36.65 -8.15 33.70
N GLY A 63 -37.96 -8.24 33.94
CA GLY A 63 -38.80 -7.06 34.18
C GLY A 63 -40.31 -7.26 33.93
N ASN A 64 -41.10 -6.21 34.15
CA ASN A 64 -42.57 -6.21 33.92
C ASN A 64 -42.93 -6.05 32.43
N HIS A 65 -42.02 -6.38 31.52
CA HIS A 65 -42.33 -6.47 30.10
C HIS A 65 -43.29 -7.69 29.84
N GLN A 66 -43.67 -8.04 28.61
CA GLN A 66 -44.96 -8.67 28.23
C GLN A 66 -46.17 -7.77 28.49
N GLY A 67 -46.57 -7.59 29.75
CA GLY A 67 -47.63 -6.62 30.13
C GLY A 67 -47.29 -5.19 29.68
N HIS A 68 -46.00 -4.94 29.41
CA HIS A 68 -45.47 -3.67 28.95
C HIS A 68 -44.46 -3.78 27.76
N ALA A 69 -44.23 -4.94 27.10
CA ALA A 69 -43.40 -5.08 25.87
C ALA A 69 -43.69 -6.35 25.01
N SER A 70 -43.01 -6.58 23.87
CA SER A 70 -43.54 -7.39 22.75
C SER A 70 -42.52 -8.05 21.79
N ALA A 71 -43.00 -9.03 20.99
CA ALA A 71 -42.31 -10.01 20.13
C ALA A 71 -41.30 -9.55 19.02
N ALA A 72 -40.44 -8.55 19.26
CA ALA A 72 -39.31 -8.21 18.39
C ALA A 72 -38.10 -7.67 19.18
N VAL A 73 -36.85 -7.89 18.73
CA VAL A 73 -35.65 -7.46 19.51
C VAL A 73 -35.51 -5.93 19.62
N ASN A 74 -36.26 -5.17 18.84
CA ASN A 74 -36.38 -3.71 19.01
C ASN A 74 -37.29 -3.30 20.19
N SER A 75 -38.15 -4.18 20.72
CA SER A 75 -38.82 -3.93 22.00
C SER A 75 -37.82 -4.01 23.17
N CYS A 76 -36.71 -4.73 23.01
CA CYS A 76 -35.58 -4.69 23.93
C CYS A 76 -34.85 -3.36 23.89
N ALA A 77 -35.00 -2.55 22.83
CA ALA A 77 -34.38 -1.23 22.73
C ALA A 77 -35.10 -0.16 23.58
N LYS A 78 -36.21 -0.50 24.25
CA LYS A 78 -36.60 0.16 25.52
C LYS A 78 -35.50 0.06 26.59
N CYS A 79 -34.49 -0.78 26.33
CA CYS A 79 -33.22 -0.94 27.03
C CYS A 79 -31.99 -0.81 26.07
N HIS A 80 -31.71 -1.80 25.19
CA HIS A 80 -30.33 -2.27 24.90
C HIS A 80 -29.61 -1.89 23.57
N GLY A 81 -30.06 -0.90 22.78
CA GLY A 81 -29.26 -0.38 21.64
C GLY A 81 -29.31 -1.15 20.30
N ASP A 82 -28.26 -0.99 19.46
CA ASP A 82 -28.20 -1.46 18.05
C ASP A 82 -27.45 -2.80 17.84
N ALA A 83 -27.87 -3.52 16.80
CA ALA A 83 -27.34 -4.82 16.37
C ALA A 83 -27.55 -5.09 14.85
N SER A 84 -27.92 -4.11 14.03
CA SER A 84 -28.66 -4.36 12.76
C SER A 84 -27.83 -4.35 11.47
N GLY A 85 -27.01 -3.33 11.21
CA GLY A 85 -26.12 -3.26 10.02
C GLY A 85 -24.91 -4.21 10.07
N TYR A 86 -24.96 -5.23 10.93
CA TYR A 86 -23.78 -5.82 11.54
C TYR A 86 -23.29 -7.05 10.78
N ALA A 87 -22.53 -6.81 9.72
CA ALA A 87 -21.46 -7.71 9.31
C ALA A 87 -20.35 -7.75 10.39
N MET A 88 -20.67 -8.34 11.55
CA MET A 88 -19.78 -8.63 12.70
C MET A 88 -19.31 -7.43 13.58
N GLY A 89 -20.12 -6.37 13.69
CA GLY A 89 -19.73 -5.08 14.32
C GLY A 89 -19.42 -5.05 15.84
N HIS A 90 -20.23 -5.67 16.71
CA HIS A 90 -20.12 -5.49 18.19
C HIS A 90 -18.91 -6.22 18.84
N ARG A 91 -17.91 -6.58 18.03
CA ARG A 91 -16.57 -7.01 18.49
C ARG A 91 -15.73 -5.83 19.00
N ASN A 92 -16.28 -4.60 18.94
CA ASN A 92 -15.74 -3.32 19.41
C ASN A 92 -15.97 -3.01 20.91
N LYS A 93 -16.75 -3.84 21.64
CA LYS A 93 -16.74 -3.99 23.12
C LYS A 93 -17.72 -3.12 23.95
N THR A 94 -18.97 -2.90 23.50
CA THR A 94 -20.02 -2.19 24.30
C THR A 94 -21.43 -2.80 24.15
N ILE A 95 -22.31 -2.51 25.12
CA ILE A 95 -23.79 -2.68 25.11
C ILE A 95 -24.36 -1.48 25.88
N GLU A 96 -25.44 -0.85 25.40
CA GLU A 96 -25.80 0.52 25.82
C GLU A 96 -27.31 0.58 26.19
N LEU A 97 -27.64 1.17 27.36
CA LEU A 97 -28.95 1.08 28.03
C LEU A 97 -29.78 2.38 27.91
N ALA A 98 -31.07 2.35 28.26
CA ALA A 98 -31.99 3.47 28.10
C ALA A 98 -32.12 4.36 29.34
N ASP A 99 -31.78 5.65 29.20
CA ASP A 99 -31.90 6.65 30.25
C ASP A 99 -33.36 7.18 30.38
N GLY A 100 -33.95 7.01 31.56
CA GLY A 100 -35.33 7.43 31.90
C GLY A 100 -35.91 6.55 32.99
N ILE A 101 -35.86 5.22 32.77
CA ILE A 101 -35.79 4.21 33.83
C ILE A 101 -34.29 3.97 34.14
N GLY A 102 -33.53 5.06 34.33
CA GLY A 102 -32.19 5.20 33.72
C GLY A 102 -30.99 4.46 34.33
N TYR A 103 -30.01 4.09 33.47
CA TYR A 103 -28.75 3.41 33.84
C TYR A 103 -27.72 3.32 32.67
N SER A 104 -26.47 3.80 32.80
CA SER A 104 -25.48 3.74 31.69
C SER A 104 -23.98 3.71 32.13
N ARG A 105 -23.08 3.01 31.40
CA ARG A 105 -21.61 2.95 31.65
C ARG A 105 -20.74 2.25 30.56
N LYS A 106 -19.41 2.49 30.55
CA LYS A 106 -18.36 1.91 29.65
C LYS A 106 -17.32 1.06 30.42
N ILE A 107 -16.60 0.13 29.75
CA ILE A 107 -15.63 -0.83 30.34
C ILE A 107 -14.20 -0.61 29.80
N ALA A 108 -13.16 -0.87 30.62
CA ALA A 108 -11.76 -0.46 30.36
C ALA A 108 -10.74 -1.59 30.06
N ALA A 109 -11.11 -2.87 30.14
CA ALA A 109 -10.24 -4.00 29.78
C ALA A 109 -10.68 -4.64 28.46
N GLY A 110 -9.71 -5.15 27.68
CA GLY A 110 -9.99 -5.70 26.35
C GLY A 110 -10.75 -7.03 26.37
N PHE A 111 -11.76 -7.16 25.49
CA PHE A 111 -12.51 -8.40 25.27
C PHE A 111 -11.62 -9.62 25.10
N VAL A 112 -11.96 -10.66 25.86
CA VAL A 112 -11.59 -12.04 25.64
C VAL A 112 -12.89 -12.86 25.70
N ASN A 113 -13.21 -13.55 24.61
CA ASN A 113 -14.29 -14.53 24.45
C ASN A 113 -15.65 -14.29 25.18
N GLN A 114 -16.63 -13.73 24.45
CA GLN A 114 -18.09 -13.90 24.64
C GLN A 114 -18.76 -13.60 26.01
N THR A 115 -18.10 -13.06 27.04
CA THR A 115 -18.74 -12.85 28.37
C THR A 115 -18.49 -11.48 29.00
N SER A 116 -19.54 -10.63 29.07
CA SER A 116 -19.56 -9.29 29.72
C SER A 116 -21.02 -8.80 29.94
N VAL A 117 -21.34 -8.07 31.02
CA VAL A 117 -22.74 -7.83 31.49
C VAL A 117 -22.92 -6.47 32.27
N PRO A 118 -24.12 -5.82 32.29
CA PRO A 118 -24.46 -4.64 33.12
C PRO A 118 -25.23 -4.92 34.45
N PRO A 119 -25.53 -3.90 35.30
CA PRO A 119 -26.24 -4.01 36.60
C PRO A 119 -27.77 -3.71 36.56
N ASN A 120 -28.39 -3.31 37.69
CA ASN A 120 -29.85 -3.08 37.93
C ASN A 120 -30.02 -1.96 39.03
N PRO A 121 -31.20 -1.37 39.40
CA PRO A 121 -32.61 -1.82 39.27
C PRO A 121 -33.62 -0.74 38.77
N MET A 122 -34.92 -0.87 39.11
CA MET A 122 -36.07 -0.05 38.65
C MET A 122 -36.90 0.55 39.83
N GLY A 123 -37.96 1.34 39.57
CA GLY A 123 -38.81 2.04 40.56
C GLY A 123 -40.34 1.89 40.40
N THR A 124 -41.15 2.72 41.10
CA THR A 124 -42.63 2.59 41.27
C THR A 124 -43.39 3.93 41.32
N CYS A 125 -44.74 3.93 41.35
CA CYS A 125 -45.60 5.13 41.37
C CYS A 125 -46.97 4.91 42.10
N SER A 126 -47.66 5.98 42.54
CA SER A 126 -48.85 5.91 43.44
C SER A 126 -49.99 6.94 43.24
N THR A 127 -49.83 8.19 43.71
CA THR A 127 -50.91 9.07 44.21
C THR A 127 -51.66 9.90 43.14
N ALA A 128 -52.27 9.23 42.16
CA ALA A 128 -52.83 9.83 40.94
C ALA A 128 -54.21 10.57 41.02
N ALA A 129 -54.83 10.71 42.20
CA ALA A 129 -55.95 11.63 42.52
C ALA A 129 -57.42 11.37 41.99
N CYS A 130 -57.84 12.05 40.90
CA CYS A 130 -59.12 12.02 40.11
C CYS A 130 -60.56 12.29 40.71
N HIS A 131 -61.49 12.73 39.81
CA HIS A 131 -63.01 12.68 39.79
C HIS A 131 -63.91 13.84 40.34
N SER A 132 -65.01 14.22 39.62
CA SER A 132 -66.07 15.20 40.04
C SER A 132 -67.44 15.20 39.23
N ASN A 133 -67.90 16.28 38.56
CA ASN A 133 -69.12 16.43 37.66
C ASN A 133 -68.99 17.16 36.23
N GLY A 134 -68.68 18.47 36.06
CA GLY A 134 -67.86 19.22 35.02
C GLY A 134 -66.54 20.08 35.39
N LYS A 135 -66.51 21.17 36.22
CA LYS A 135 -65.36 22.03 36.75
C LYS A 135 -64.53 21.56 38.01
N GLY A 136 -65.00 21.78 39.26
CA GLY A 136 -64.45 21.24 40.54
C GLY A 136 -65.43 21.20 41.76
N VAL A 137 -65.91 20.00 42.18
CA VAL A 137 -66.43 19.65 43.56
C VAL A 137 -66.20 18.14 43.83
N LEU A 138 -65.16 17.82 44.62
CA LEU A 138 -64.40 16.55 44.59
C LEU A 138 -65.12 15.23 44.95
N LYS A 139 -64.59 14.13 44.39
CA LYS A 139 -64.47 12.79 45.00
C LYS A 139 -63.09 12.21 44.60
N THR A 140 -62.83 10.90 44.72
CA THR A 140 -61.45 10.35 44.71
C THR A 140 -61.34 8.98 44.02
N THR A 141 -60.15 8.59 43.53
CA THR A 141 -59.84 7.18 43.19
C THR A 141 -59.71 6.27 44.42
N PRO A 142 -59.70 4.94 44.23
CA PRO A 142 -58.78 4.03 44.92
C PRO A 142 -57.35 4.28 44.38
N ALA A 143 -56.77 3.34 43.63
CA ALA A 143 -55.66 3.56 42.70
C ALA A 143 -55.82 2.64 41.47
N TRP A 144 -55.09 2.90 40.39
CA TRP A 144 -55.01 2.07 39.17
C TRP A 144 -56.32 1.77 38.40
N GLY A 145 -57.50 2.26 38.82
CA GLY A 145 -58.77 2.01 38.10
C GLY A 145 -59.94 2.92 38.47
N ALA A 146 -60.94 2.95 37.59
CA ALA A 146 -62.21 3.70 37.69
C ALA A 146 -63.33 2.97 36.88
N ALA A 147 -64.59 3.45 36.91
CA ALA A 147 -65.74 2.76 36.31
C ALA A 147 -66.73 3.69 35.55
N PRO A 148 -67.49 3.16 34.55
CA PRO A 148 -68.49 3.90 33.77
C PRO A 148 -69.92 3.83 34.34
N PHE A 149 -70.84 4.66 33.79
CA PHE A 149 -72.19 4.90 34.35
C PHE A 149 -73.36 4.72 33.33
N GLN A 150 -74.59 5.02 33.78
CA GLN A 150 -75.87 4.90 33.06
C GLN A 150 -76.69 6.19 33.21
N ALA A 151 -77.39 6.66 32.16
CA ALA A 151 -77.88 8.04 32.12
C ALA A 151 -79.05 8.37 31.14
N PRO A 152 -80.14 9.00 31.64
CA PRO A 152 -81.08 9.86 30.89
C PRO A 152 -80.55 11.28 30.54
N GLY A 153 -81.45 12.30 30.47
CA GLY A 153 -81.25 13.57 29.71
C GLY A 153 -81.23 14.93 30.46
N ASP A 154 -82.23 15.27 31.28
CA ASP A 154 -82.47 16.50 32.10
C ASP A 154 -81.38 17.62 32.15
N CYS A 155 -81.10 18.30 31.03
CA CYS A 155 -79.94 19.21 30.90
C CYS A 155 -80.02 20.51 31.73
N SER A 156 -81.21 21.08 31.93
CA SER A 156 -81.39 22.33 32.70
C SER A 156 -81.29 22.15 34.22
N GLN A 157 -81.03 20.93 34.70
CA GLN A 157 -80.43 20.71 36.02
C GLN A 157 -78.96 21.25 36.08
N CYS A 158 -78.41 21.79 34.97
CA CYS A 158 -77.04 22.31 34.86
C CYS A 158 -76.77 23.53 33.93
N HIS A 159 -77.68 24.00 33.04
CA HIS A 159 -77.37 25.15 32.14
C HIS A 159 -78.59 25.99 31.64
N ASP A 160 -78.28 27.09 30.92
CA ASP A 160 -79.18 28.08 30.30
C ASP A 160 -78.79 28.30 28.80
N VAL A 161 -79.48 29.17 28.03
CA VAL A 161 -79.43 29.17 26.53
C VAL A 161 -78.41 30.14 25.86
N ALA A 162 -78.63 31.47 25.81
CA ALA A 162 -77.84 32.38 24.97
C ALA A 162 -77.67 33.82 25.55
N PRO A 163 -76.52 34.16 26.17
CA PRO A 163 -76.31 35.45 26.84
C PRO A 163 -75.95 36.64 25.92
N ALA A 164 -76.37 37.85 26.30
CA ALA A 164 -76.00 39.12 25.66
C ALA A 164 -74.56 39.57 26.02
N SER A 165 -73.56 38.73 25.75
CA SER A 165 -72.17 38.84 26.24
C SER A 165 -71.20 39.62 25.34
N GLY A 166 -71.66 40.15 24.19
CA GLY A 166 -70.78 40.69 23.13
C GLY A 166 -70.06 39.61 22.30
N ASN A 167 -70.08 38.34 22.76
CA ASN A 167 -69.33 37.23 22.19
C ASN A 167 -70.15 36.37 21.21
N HIS A 168 -71.11 36.98 20.52
CA HIS A 168 -71.94 36.34 19.50
C HIS A 168 -71.87 37.15 18.19
N PRO A 169 -72.06 36.55 16.99
CA PRO A 169 -71.81 37.22 15.71
C PRO A 169 -72.69 38.46 15.46
N THR A 170 -72.08 39.54 14.98
CA THR A 170 -72.72 40.84 14.68
C THR A 170 -72.16 41.43 13.39
N LEU A 171 -72.97 42.24 12.66
CA LEU A 171 -72.59 42.79 11.36
C LEU A 171 -71.24 43.55 11.42
N GLY A 172 -70.33 43.23 10.50
CA GLY A 172 -68.96 43.76 10.46
C GLY A 172 -67.94 42.92 11.25
N SER A 173 -68.36 42.01 12.13
CA SER A 173 -67.44 41.07 12.80
C SER A 173 -67.01 39.93 11.87
N LYS A 174 -65.80 39.41 12.07
CA LYS A 174 -65.23 38.34 11.23
C LYS A 174 -66.07 37.05 11.27
N HIS A 175 -66.66 36.72 12.42
CA HIS A 175 -67.56 35.57 12.53
C HIS A 175 -68.90 35.78 11.81
N ALA A 176 -69.44 37.01 11.77
CA ALA A 176 -70.66 37.29 11.01
C ALA A 176 -70.42 37.24 9.49
N ALA A 177 -69.23 37.64 9.02
CA ALA A 177 -68.84 37.54 7.61
C ALA A 177 -68.71 36.08 7.12
N TYR A 178 -68.65 35.09 8.02
CA TYR A 178 -68.46 33.67 7.68
C TYR A 178 -69.66 32.78 8.06
N PHE A 179 -70.29 33.01 9.21
CA PHE A 179 -71.42 32.21 9.72
C PHE A 179 -72.78 32.94 9.66
N GLY A 180 -72.81 34.22 9.30
CA GLY A 180 -74.00 35.06 9.48
C GLY A 180 -74.30 35.34 10.96
N THR A 181 -75.54 35.75 11.26
CA THR A 181 -75.96 36.23 12.60
C THR A 181 -77.28 35.61 13.10
N GLY A 182 -77.65 34.42 12.61
CA GLY A 182 -78.88 33.71 12.99
C GLY A 182 -78.61 32.51 13.91
N THR A 183 -79.63 31.98 14.58
CA THR A 183 -79.51 30.90 15.60
C THR A 183 -78.81 29.61 15.12
N GLY A 184 -78.78 29.35 13.80
CA GLY A 184 -77.98 28.27 13.21
C GLY A 184 -76.46 28.41 13.41
N SER A 185 -75.97 29.57 13.86
CA SER A 185 -74.58 29.76 14.31
C SER A 185 -74.31 29.20 15.70
N CYS A 186 -75.32 29.10 16.58
CA CYS A 186 -75.12 28.67 17.98
C CYS A 186 -74.64 27.21 18.07
N VAL A 187 -75.22 26.32 17.26
CA VAL A 187 -74.83 24.89 17.15
C VAL A 187 -73.49 24.67 16.43
N LYS A 188 -72.81 25.74 15.99
CA LYS A 188 -71.39 25.66 15.58
C LYS A 188 -70.44 25.72 16.77
N CYS A 189 -70.94 26.13 17.93
CA CYS A 189 -70.17 26.46 19.12
C CYS A 189 -70.72 25.85 20.43
N HIS A 190 -71.73 24.98 20.42
CA HIS A 190 -72.22 24.29 21.62
C HIS A 190 -72.63 22.83 21.34
N THR A 191 -72.46 21.95 22.33
CA THR A 191 -72.78 20.52 22.19
C THR A 191 -74.29 20.34 22.09
N ASP A 192 -74.74 19.65 21.04
CA ASP A 192 -76.10 19.12 21.00
C ASP A 192 -76.21 17.89 21.92
N HIS A 193 -76.43 18.15 23.20
CA HIS A 193 -76.66 17.11 24.21
C HIS A 193 -78.01 16.38 24.01
N THR A 194 -78.89 16.84 23.10
CA THR A 194 -80.16 16.16 22.80
C THR A 194 -79.97 14.87 21.98
N ALA A 195 -78.77 14.64 21.42
CA ALA A 195 -78.48 13.56 20.47
C ALA A 195 -77.70 12.35 21.03
N GLN A 196 -77.47 12.23 22.35
CA GLN A 196 -76.57 11.20 22.92
C GLN A 196 -77.28 9.93 23.42
N ALA A 197 -76.57 8.79 23.42
CA ALA A 197 -77.06 7.49 23.90
C ALA A 197 -77.04 7.30 25.43
N LYS A 198 -76.24 8.10 26.17
CA LYS A 198 -76.20 8.17 27.64
C LYS A 198 -75.93 9.63 28.10
N PRO A 199 -76.86 10.59 27.89
CA PRO A 199 -76.54 12.01 27.97
C PRO A 199 -75.95 12.51 29.30
N PHE A 200 -76.40 12.06 30.49
CA PHE A 200 -75.77 12.41 31.79
C PHE A 200 -74.40 11.77 32.07
N SER A 201 -73.75 11.09 31.13
CA SER A 201 -72.33 10.74 31.30
C SER A 201 -71.46 12.00 31.53
N HIS A 202 -71.95 13.18 31.11
CA HIS A 202 -71.37 14.49 31.40
C HIS A 202 -71.61 15.01 32.84
N ALA A 203 -72.38 14.30 33.68
CA ALA A 203 -72.71 14.70 35.05
C ALA A 203 -71.81 14.03 36.13
N THR A 204 -70.88 13.15 35.74
CA THR A 204 -69.89 12.50 36.65
C THR A 204 -68.40 12.97 36.53
N SER A 205 -67.98 13.99 35.74
CA SER A 205 -66.57 14.49 35.66
C SER A 205 -66.43 15.94 35.07
N ALA A 206 -66.00 17.04 35.76
CA ALA A 206 -65.43 17.30 37.08
C ALA A 206 -65.92 18.55 38.00
N GLY A 207 -67.18 19.03 38.12
CA GLY A 207 -67.80 20.32 38.67
C GLY A 207 -69.10 20.81 37.92
N ARG A 208 -69.15 22.01 37.25
CA ARG A 208 -69.43 22.21 35.76
C ARG A 208 -69.28 23.66 35.20
N ALA A 209 -68.89 23.77 33.91
CA ALA A 209 -68.87 24.97 33.03
C ALA A 209 -69.80 24.72 31.83
N ILE A 210 -70.41 25.77 31.27
CA ILE A 210 -71.21 25.65 30.04
C ILE A 210 -70.24 25.35 28.89
N GLU A 211 -70.48 24.25 28.18
CA GLU A 211 -69.55 23.75 27.18
C GLU A 211 -69.77 24.46 25.85
N VAL A 212 -68.83 25.34 25.51
CA VAL A 212 -68.66 25.84 24.14
C VAL A 212 -67.88 24.75 23.40
N THR A 213 -68.54 24.02 22.51
CA THR A 213 -67.92 22.95 21.72
C THR A 213 -68.20 23.14 20.25
N PHE A 214 -67.18 22.88 19.44
CA PHE A 214 -67.23 23.11 18.02
C PHE A 214 -67.28 21.74 17.34
N ALA A 215 -68.10 21.58 16.30
CA ALA A 215 -68.33 20.29 15.67
C ALA A 215 -67.04 19.63 15.11
N ASP A 216 -66.04 20.45 14.77
CA ASP A 216 -64.71 20.05 14.30
C ASP A 216 -63.64 20.03 15.42
N GLY A 217 -64.02 20.24 16.68
CA GLY A 217 -63.13 20.40 17.83
C GLY A 217 -62.83 21.86 18.19
N GLY A 218 -62.66 22.11 19.50
CA GLY A 218 -62.32 23.43 20.06
C GLY A 218 -62.79 23.60 21.51
N SER A 219 -62.42 24.71 22.14
CA SER A 219 -62.89 25.14 23.47
C SER A 219 -62.88 26.68 23.60
N PHE A 220 -63.56 27.21 24.61
CA PHE A 220 -63.57 28.65 24.91
C PHE A 220 -63.48 28.88 26.42
N ALA A 221 -62.59 29.77 26.83
CA ALA A 221 -62.40 30.16 28.23
C ALA A 221 -61.84 31.59 28.29
N ALA A 222 -62.19 32.35 29.33
CA ALA A 222 -61.63 33.69 29.60
C ALA A 222 -61.52 34.61 28.37
N ASN A 223 -62.61 34.70 27.59
CA ASN A 223 -62.73 35.49 26.36
C ASN A 223 -61.82 35.06 25.18
N GLN A 224 -61.26 33.86 25.20
CA GLN A 224 -60.35 33.33 24.17
C GLN A 224 -60.86 31.99 23.62
N CYS A 225 -60.76 31.81 22.30
CA CYS A 225 -61.10 30.57 21.61
C CYS A 225 -59.85 29.72 21.37
N SER A 226 -59.80 28.50 21.90
CA SER A 226 -58.68 27.57 21.72
C SER A 226 -59.11 26.37 20.88
N ASN A 227 -58.18 25.70 20.21
CA ASN A 227 -58.42 24.44 19.48
C ASN A 227 -59.48 24.48 18.35
N VAL A 228 -59.94 25.67 17.93
CA VAL A 228 -60.90 25.86 16.83
C VAL A 228 -60.16 25.93 15.48
N SER A 229 -60.58 25.15 14.48
CA SER A 229 -59.88 25.06 13.18
C SER A 229 -59.66 26.41 12.46
N CYS A 230 -60.61 27.35 12.54
CA CYS A 230 -60.50 28.71 11.96
C CYS A 230 -59.56 29.66 12.75
N HIS A 231 -59.15 29.26 13.95
CA HIS A 231 -58.17 29.94 14.82
C HIS A 231 -56.93 29.05 15.03
N SER A 232 -56.63 28.25 14.00
CA SER A 232 -55.45 27.39 13.95
C SER A 232 -54.43 27.95 12.97
N ASN A 233 -53.21 27.46 13.06
CA ASN A 233 -52.18 27.69 12.05
C ASN A 233 -52.37 26.84 10.76
N GLY A 234 -53.55 26.22 10.56
CA GLY A 234 -53.80 25.27 9.47
C GLY A 234 -53.10 23.91 9.63
N GLN A 235 -52.58 23.61 10.83
CA GLN A 235 -51.82 22.39 11.13
C GLN A 235 -52.22 21.75 12.47
N GLY A 236 -53.17 22.33 13.20
CA GLY A 236 -53.58 21.85 14.53
C GLY A 236 -52.76 22.40 15.71
N SER A 237 -51.95 23.45 15.51
CA SER A 237 -51.61 24.37 16.60
C SER A 237 -52.57 25.57 16.57
N PHE A 238 -52.86 26.13 17.73
CA PHE A 238 -53.94 27.12 17.91
C PHE A 238 -53.46 28.24 18.81
N THR A 239 -53.22 29.42 18.22
CA THR A 239 -52.96 30.66 18.97
C THR A 239 -54.32 31.26 19.34
N PRO A 240 -54.73 31.31 20.62
CA PRO A 240 -56.10 31.71 20.95
C PRO A 240 -56.33 33.20 20.71
N PRO A 241 -57.18 33.62 19.76
CA PRO A 241 -57.52 35.03 19.64
C PRO A 241 -58.45 35.43 20.78
N THR A 242 -58.15 36.57 21.40
CA THR A 242 -59.12 37.25 22.28
C THR A 242 -60.29 37.73 21.42
N TRP A 243 -61.52 37.38 21.83
CA TRP A 243 -62.72 37.74 21.07
C TRP A 243 -62.84 39.27 20.96
N GLY A 244 -62.99 39.75 19.72
CA GLY A 244 -63.07 41.18 19.38
C GLY A 244 -61.73 41.83 18.98
N ALA A 245 -60.59 41.14 19.09
CA ALA A 245 -59.30 41.66 18.63
C ALA A 245 -59.15 41.62 17.10
N THR A 246 -58.33 42.52 16.55
CA THR A 246 -57.77 42.41 15.20
C THR A 246 -56.73 41.31 15.14
N LEU A 247 -56.69 40.57 14.02
CA LEU A 247 -55.83 39.42 13.80
C LEU A 247 -55.26 39.45 12.38
N ASP A 248 -53.97 39.15 12.24
CA ASP A 248 -53.24 39.08 10.97
C ASP A 248 -52.69 37.66 10.72
N CYS A 249 -51.87 37.48 9.68
CA CYS A 249 -51.22 36.21 9.39
C CYS A 249 -50.32 35.70 10.54
N ALA A 250 -49.63 36.61 11.24
CA ALA A 250 -48.76 36.27 12.36
C ALA A 250 -49.56 35.63 13.50
N GLY A 251 -50.72 36.22 13.82
CA GLY A 251 -51.63 35.76 14.87
C GLY A 251 -52.22 34.37 14.64
N CYS A 252 -52.32 33.89 13.40
CA CYS A 252 -52.79 32.54 13.11
C CYS A 252 -51.65 31.54 12.86
N HIS A 253 -50.78 31.79 11.88
CA HIS A 253 -49.81 30.81 11.38
C HIS A 253 -48.36 31.30 11.30
N GLY A 254 -48.07 32.50 11.80
CA GLY A 254 -46.76 33.13 11.64
C GLY A 254 -46.58 33.81 10.29
N THR A 255 -45.46 34.51 10.17
CA THR A 255 -45.04 35.28 8.99
C THR A 255 -43.68 34.80 8.48
N ALA A 256 -43.25 35.34 7.34
CA ALA A 256 -41.95 35.05 6.76
C ALA A 256 -40.75 35.28 7.72
N THR A 257 -40.91 36.12 8.73
CA THR A 257 -39.84 36.49 9.68
C THR A 257 -39.97 35.84 11.07
N SER A 258 -41.05 35.12 11.37
CA SER A 258 -41.28 34.56 12.72
C SER A 258 -40.83 33.11 12.90
N ASP A 259 -40.44 32.42 11.82
CA ASP A 259 -40.02 31.01 11.76
C ASP A 259 -41.04 29.98 12.31
N THR A 260 -42.27 30.40 12.63
CA THR A 260 -43.34 29.57 13.21
C THR A 260 -44.26 28.88 12.18
N LEU A 261 -43.93 28.98 10.89
CA LEU A 261 -44.63 28.32 9.78
C LEU A 261 -44.17 26.85 9.61
N SER A 262 -45.10 25.89 9.43
CA SER A 262 -44.75 24.45 9.41
C SER A 262 -43.85 23.97 8.29
N GLY A 263 -43.14 22.88 8.56
CA GLY A 263 -42.42 22.10 7.57
C GLY A 263 -41.31 22.95 6.95
N ASN A 264 -41.21 22.94 5.63
CA ASN A 264 -40.15 23.65 4.94
C ASN A 264 -40.47 25.11 4.58
N HIS A 265 -41.48 25.76 5.19
CA HIS A 265 -41.72 27.20 4.96
C HIS A 265 -40.48 28.03 5.29
N ALA A 266 -39.92 27.86 6.49
CA ALA A 266 -38.69 28.53 6.94
C ALA A 266 -37.59 28.48 5.88
N LYS A 267 -37.40 27.31 5.23
CA LYS A 267 -36.39 27.07 4.19
C LYS A 267 -36.58 27.88 2.90
N HIS A 268 -37.75 28.47 2.67
CA HIS A 268 -38.08 29.27 1.49
C HIS A 268 -38.30 30.75 1.82
N VAL A 269 -38.95 31.06 2.95
CA VAL A 269 -39.36 32.43 3.30
C VAL A 269 -38.36 33.17 4.22
N ASN A 270 -37.45 32.44 4.88
CA ASN A 270 -36.56 32.98 5.92
C ASN A 270 -35.09 32.51 5.75
N ASN A 271 -34.64 32.29 4.51
CA ASN A 271 -33.46 31.45 4.25
C ASN A 271 -32.50 32.01 3.18
N ALA A 272 -32.32 33.33 3.14
CA ALA A 272 -31.44 34.00 2.18
C ALA A 272 -29.98 33.51 2.24
N GLY A 273 -29.51 33.01 3.38
CA GLY A 273 -28.18 32.38 3.55
C GLY A 273 -28.04 30.96 2.96
N VAL A 274 -29.07 30.46 2.28
CA VAL A 274 -29.06 29.16 1.58
C VAL A 274 -29.65 29.29 0.17
N LEU A 275 -30.67 30.13 -0.05
CA LEU A 275 -31.28 30.33 -1.38
C LEU A 275 -30.74 31.56 -2.14
N GLY A 276 -29.91 32.39 -1.49
CA GLY A 276 -29.53 33.73 -1.95
C GLY A 276 -30.58 34.80 -1.66
N THR A 277 -31.86 34.43 -1.59
CA THR A 277 -33.00 35.32 -1.31
C THR A 277 -34.05 34.64 -0.42
N SER A 278 -35.06 35.40 0.03
CA SER A 278 -36.26 34.89 0.70
C SER A 278 -37.48 35.12 -0.18
N TYR A 279 -38.32 34.10 -0.33
CA TYR A 279 -39.53 34.15 -1.17
C TYR A 279 -40.77 34.56 -0.36
N GLY A 280 -41.65 35.34 -0.98
CA GLY A 280 -42.92 35.77 -0.39
C GLY A 280 -44.04 34.74 -0.51
N CYS A 281 -45.03 34.81 0.38
CA CYS A 281 -46.20 33.94 0.39
C CYS A 281 -46.92 33.87 -0.97
N VAL A 282 -46.96 34.98 -1.72
CA VAL A 282 -47.62 35.07 -3.04
C VAL A 282 -46.95 34.20 -4.12
N GLU A 283 -45.66 33.89 -3.99
CA GLU A 283 -44.94 33.00 -4.91
C GLU A 283 -45.38 31.53 -4.78
N CYS A 284 -45.99 31.16 -3.65
CA CYS A 284 -46.53 29.82 -3.43
C CYS A 284 -48.06 29.80 -3.47
N HIS A 285 -48.74 30.87 -3.02
CA HIS A 285 -50.18 30.85 -2.71
C HIS A 285 -50.99 31.87 -3.53
N SER A 286 -50.57 32.17 -4.77
CA SER A 286 -51.21 33.16 -5.67
C SER A 286 -52.72 32.92 -5.94
N SER A 287 -53.22 31.70 -5.71
CA SER A 287 -54.63 31.33 -5.78
C SER A 287 -55.47 31.70 -4.54
N THR A 288 -54.82 32.16 -3.47
CA THR A 288 -55.42 32.36 -2.14
C THR A 288 -55.07 33.72 -1.54
N VAL A 289 -53.87 34.26 -1.83
CA VAL A 289 -53.43 35.61 -1.45
C VAL A 289 -53.08 36.45 -2.68
N THR A 290 -53.30 37.77 -2.61
CA THR A 290 -52.91 38.72 -3.68
C THR A 290 -51.53 39.33 -3.47
N ASP A 291 -51.02 39.29 -2.24
CA ASP A 291 -49.69 39.72 -1.83
C ASP A 291 -49.24 38.89 -0.60
N ASN A 292 -48.18 39.31 0.09
CA ASN A 292 -47.64 38.54 1.23
C ASN A 292 -48.46 38.64 2.53
N SER A 293 -49.55 39.42 2.53
CA SER A 293 -50.38 39.76 3.70
C SER A 293 -51.89 39.75 3.44
N THR A 294 -52.35 39.92 2.20
CA THR A 294 -53.77 40.06 1.86
C THR A 294 -54.37 38.76 1.31
N ILE A 295 -55.35 38.19 2.01
CA ILE A 295 -56.17 37.06 1.53
C ILE A 295 -57.12 37.55 0.43
N GLY A 296 -56.91 37.07 -0.80
CA GLY A 296 -57.77 37.36 -1.95
C GLY A 296 -58.99 36.44 -2.04
N ASN A 297 -58.87 35.19 -1.57
CA ASN A 297 -59.94 34.21 -1.60
C ASN A 297 -60.07 33.49 -0.25
N PHE A 298 -61.03 33.94 0.57
CA PHE A 298 -61.34 33.36 1.87
C PHE A 298 -61.86 31.92 1.80
N ALA A 299 -62.55 31.53 0.73
CA ALA A 299 -63.05 30.16 0.59
C ALA A 299 -61.90 29.16 0.43
N ASN A 300 -60.87 29.51 -0.35
CA ASN A 300 -59.65 28.71 -0.44
C ASN A 300 -58.91 28.68 0.91
N HIS A 301 -58.74 29.83 1.57
CA HIS A 301 -57.98 29.92 2.82
C HIS A 301 -58.52 29.04 3.98
N VAL A 302 -59.82 28.68 3.98
CA VAL A 302 -60.44 27.90 5.07
C VAL A 302 -61.01 26.53 4.66
N ASN A 303 -60.82 26.09 3.41
CA ASN A 303 -61.34 24.81 2.90
C ASN A 303 -60.60 23.55 3.45
N LYS A 304 -59.63 23.72 4.35
CA LYS A 304 -58.73 22.69 4.92
C LYS A 304 -57.75 22.04 3.92
N SER A 305 -57.71 22.53 2.67
CA SER A 305 -56.69 22.23 1.67
C SER A 305 -55.54 23.25 1.74
N LYS A 306 -54.53 23.09 0.89
CA LYS A 306 -53.35 23.96 0.80
C LYS A 306 -53.03 24.18 -0.67
N GLU A 307 -53.65 25.18 -1.29
CA GLU A 307 -53.40 25.49 -2.70
C GLU A 307 -51.98 26.02 -2.87
N VAL A 308 -51.19 25.34 -3.70
CA VAL A 308 -49.85 25.81 -4.10
C VAL A 308 -49.81 25.99 -5.60
N ALA A 309 -49.62 27.23 -6.04
CA ALA A 309 -49.49 27.65 -7.43
C ALA A 309 -48.69 28.95 -7.51
N GLY A 310 -47.65 28.97 -8.36
CA GLY A 310 -46.83 30.16 -8.61
C GLY A 310 -45.83 29.96 -9.75
N ALA A 311 -45.12 31.03 -10.12
CA ALA A 311 -44.30 31.04 -11.34
C ALA A 311 -43.02 30.19 -11.20
N HIS A 312 -42.36 30.25 -10.05
CA HIS A 312 -41.12 29.52 -9.80
C HIS A 312 -41.37 28.09 -9.27
N VAL A 313 -42.51 27.87 -8.60
CA VAL A 313 -42.90 26.58 -7.97
C VAL A 313 -43.71 25.68 -8.93
N GLY A 314 -44.46 26.26 -9.86
CA GLY A 314 -45.41 25.54 -10.71
C GLY A 314 -46.64 25.07 -9.92
N THR A 315 -47.20 23.93 -10.31
CA THR A 315 -48.31 23.26 -9.61
C THR A 315 -47.84 21.90 -9.08
N PRO A 316 -47.59 21.74 -7.77
CA PRO A 316 -47.14 20.48 -7.19
C PRO A 316 -48.14 19.33 -7.38
N VAL A 317 -47.64 18.14 -7.73
CA VAL A 317 -48.46 16.94 -7.89
C VAL A 317 -48.33 16.08 -6.64
N ALA A 318 -49.44 15.84 -5.94
CA ALA A 318 -49.50 15.05 -4.71
C ALA A 318 -48.48 15.47 -3.61
N GLY A 319 -48.12 16.75 -3.54
CA GLY A 319 -47.13 17.27 -2.59
C GLY A 319 -45.65 17.09 -2.98
N SER A 320 -45.38 16.61 -4.20
CA SER A 320 -44.06 16.66 -4.82
C SER A 320 -43.90 17.94 -5.66
N CYS A 321 -42.80 18.66 -5.46
CA CYS A 321 -42.49 19.92 -6.13
C CYS A 321 -41.71 19.69 -7.45
N SER A 322 -41.99 18.58 -8.14
CA SER A 322 -41.24 18.05 -9.30
C SER A 322 -41.29 18.91 -10.57
N THR A 323 -41.96 20.06 -10.55
CA THR A 323 -42.06 21.02 -11.67
C THR A 323 -41.36 22.36 -11.39
N SER A 324 -40.87 22.60 -10.17
CA SER A 324 -40.22 23.85 -9.75
C SER A 324 -38.80 23.99 -10.29
N TYR A 325 -38.42 25.15 -10.85
CA TYR A 325 -37.02 25.41 -11.25
C TYR A 325 -36.07 25.41 -10.05
N CYS A 326 -36.55 25.83 -8.87
CA CYS A 326 -35.77 25.89 -7.63
C CYS A 326 -35.40 24.51 -7.09
N HIS A 327 -36.01 23.44 -7.60
CA HIS A 327 -35.65 22.05 -7.29
C HIS A 327 -35.11 21.33 -8.53
N SER A 328 -34.26 22.01 -9.28
CA SER A 328 -33.56 21.48 -10.47
C SER A 328 -32.06 21.34 -10.24
N ASP A 329 -31.35 20.79 -11.22
CA ASP A 329 -29.88 20.85 -11.33
C ASP A 329 -29.33 22.23 -11.76
N GLY A 330 -30.16 23.26 -11.87
CA GLY A 330 -29.80 24.57 -12.45
C GLY A 330 -29.68 24.56 -13.98
N LYS A 331 -30.06 23.44 -14.62
CA LYS A 331 -30.08 23.24 -16.08
C LYS A 331 -31.40 22.64 -16.58
N GLY A 332 -32.39 22.48 -15.71
CA GLY A 332 -33.75 22.02 -16.06
C GLY A 332 -34.02 20.52 -15.86
N THR A 333 -33.09 19.73 -15.32
CA THR A 333 -33.43 18.39 -14.81
C THR A 333 -33.94 18.51 -13.38
N GLN A 334 -35.23 18.25 -13.22
CA GLN A 334 -35.95 18.35 -11.95
C GLN A 334 -35.55 17.24 -10.97
N LYS A 335 -35.58 17.58 -9.69
CA LYS A 335 -35.38 16.69 -8.54
C LYS A 335 -36.73 16.55 -7.85
N SER A 336 -37.23 15.32 -7.72
CA SER A 336 -38.51 15.07 -7.05
C SER A 336 -38.34 15.19 -5.52
N VAL A 337 -38.50 16.40 -5.01
CA VAL A 337 -38.53 16.68 -3.56
C VAL A 337 -39.97 16.77 -3.07
N THR A 338 -40.22 16.39 -1.81
CA THR A 338 -41.54 16.50 -1.18
C THR A 338 -41.54 17.57 -0.09
N TRP A 339 -42.69 18.20 0.15
CA TRP A 339 -42.78 19.29 1.15
C TRP A 339 -42.36 18.85 2.57
N THR A 340 -42.50 17.56 2.89
CA THR A 340 -42.15 16.95 4.18
C THR A 340 -40.75 16.35 4.22
N GLN A 341 -39.92 16.55 3.20
CA GLN A 341 -38.55 16.02 3.15
C GLN A 341 -37.69 16.66 4.25
N THR A 342 -37.01 15.81 5.03
CA THR A 342 -36.09 16.20 6.12
C THR A 342 -34.64 16.38 5.65
N GLU A 343 -34.27 15.72 4.56
CA GLU A 343 -32.90 15.73 4.04
C GLU A 343 -32.51 17.13 3.58
N THR A 344 -31.41 17.65 4.12
CA THR A 344 -30.87 18.95 3.74
C THR A 344 -30.31 18.91 2.33
N LEU A 345 -30.89 19.70 1.43
CA LEU A 345 -30.34 19.96 0.11
C LEU A 345 -29.10 20.86 0.24
N ASP A 346 -27.92 20.25 0.18
CA ASP A 346 -26.66 20.93 -0.09
C ASP A 346 -26.46 21.12 -1.61
N CYS A 347 -25.31 21.66 -2.01
CA CYS A 347 -24.97 21.81 -3.43
C CYS A 347 -25.03 20.47 -4.20
N LYS A 348 -24.76 19.35 -3.53
CA LYS A 348 -24.73 18.01 -4.12
C LYS A 348 -26.11 17.39 -4.26
N GLY A 349 -27.04 17.71 -3.37
CA GLY A 349 -28.47 17.38 -3.51
C GLY A 349 -29.08 17.91 -4.80
N CYS A 350 -28.72 19.13 -5.22
CA CYS A 350 -29.25 19.77 -6.43
C CYS A 350 -28.37 19.52 -7.67
N HIS A 351 -27.12 20.01 -7.66
CA HIS A 351 -26.26 20.04 -8.85
C HIS A 351 -25.46 18.74 -9.05
N GLY A 352 -24.89 18.19 -7.98
CA GLY A 352 -24.05 16.98 -7.99
C GLY A 352 -24.79 15.64 -8.04
N SER A 353 -26.08 15.64 -8.37
CA SER A 353 -26.98 14.47 -8.31
C SER A 353 -27.58 14.09 -9.68
N ALA A 354 -26.77 14.07 -10.74
CA ALA A 354 -27.18 13.53 -12.04
C ALA A 354 -27.45 12.02 -11.98
N ALA A 355 -28.43 11.55 -12.76
CA ALA A 355 -28.82 10.14 -12.84
C ALA A 355 -29.13 9.76 -14.32
N PRO A 356 -28.30 8.94 -14.98
CA PRO A 356 -26.98 8.47 -14.53
C PRO A 356 -25.99 9.63 -14.35
N ALA A 357 -25.06 9.46 -13.41
CA ALA A 357 -23.95 10.38 -13.22
C ALA A 357 -22.82 10.09 -14.22
N SER A 358 -22.15 11.13 -14.72
CA SER A 358 -20.94 10.98 -15.53
C SER A 358 -19.69 10.73 -14.68
N PHE A 359 -19.70 11.24 -13.45
CA PHE A 359 -18.67 11.05 -12.43
C PHE A 359 -19.28 11.21 -11.02
N ALA A 360 -18.59 10.74 -9.98
CA ALA A 360 -19.04 10.91 -8.60
C ALA A 360 -18.75 12.34 -8.13
N SER A 361 -19.80 13.15 -7.88
CA SER A 361 -19.63 14.50 -7.36
C SER A 361 -19.03 14.48 -5.95
N ILE A 362 -18.02 15.31 -5.69
CA ILE A 362 -17.35 15.40 -4.38
C ILE A 362 -17.87 16.56 -3.53
N ALA A 363 -18.32 17.66 -4.12
CA ALA A 363 -18.69 18.90 -3.42
C ALA A 363 -20.00 19.54 -3.92
N GLY A 364 -20.73 18.87 -4.81
CA GLY A 364 -21.92 19.43 -5.45
C GLY A 364 -21.66 20.17 -6.75
N GLU A 365 -20.51 19.94 -7.36
CA GLU A 365 -20.23 20.30 -8.72
C GLU A 365 -21.11 19.51 -9.73
N PRO A 366 -21.67 20.14 -10.76
CA PRO A 366 -22.52 19.47 -11.74
C PRO A 366 -21.87 18.26 -12.42
N ASN A 367 -22.46 17.08 -12.26
CA ASN A 367 -21.90 15.79 -12.71
C ASN A 367 -22.70 15.07 -13.82
N TYR A 368 -23.53 15.80 -14.56
CA TYR A 368 -24.10 15.31 -15.82
C TYR A 368 -23.03 15.20 -16.91
N ALA A 369 -23.25 14.34 -17.91
CA ALA A 369 -22.33 14.15 -19.03
C ALA A 369 -22.05 15.48 -19.77
N ASN A 370 -20.79 15.70 -20.14
CA ASN A 370 -20.38 16.89 -20.89
C ASN A 370 -21.00 16.87 -22.30
N GLY A 371 -21.84 17.86 -22.60
CA GLY A 371 -22.41 18.04 -23.93
C GLY A 371 -21.42 18.56 -24.99
N GLY A 372 -20.22 18.98 -24.58
CA GLY A 372 -19.22 19.61 -25.45
C GLY A 372 -19.30 21.14 -25.46
N VAL A 373 -18.40 21.75 -26.24
CA VAL A 373 -18.24 23.20 -26.38
C VAL A 373 -19.54 23.87 -26.85
N ASP A 374 -19.85 25.02 -26.23
CA ASP A 374 -21.01 25.89 -26.50
C ASP A 374 -22.41 25.23 -26.38
N GLN A 375 -22.50 23.99 -25.89
CA GLN A 375 -23.77 23.32 -25.66
C GLN A 375 -24.42 23.73 -24.32
N PRO A 376 -25.77 23.63 -24.19
CA PRO A 376 -26.47 23.94 -22.93
C PRO A 376 -25.96 23.13 -21.71
N ARG A 377 -25.43 21.92 -21.94
CA ARG A 377 -24.78 21.05 -20.94
C ARG A 377 -23.26 20.91 -21.13
N ALA A 378 -22.59 21.94 -21.67
CA ALA A 378 -21.14 22.09 -21.56
C ALA A 378 -20.70 21.92 -20.09
N ASN A 379 -19.81 20.95 -19.82
CA ASN A 379 -19.39 20.59 -18.48
C ASN A 379 -17.89 20.31 -18.41
N SER A 380 -17.17 21.06 -17.58
CA SER A 380 -15.75 20.81 -17.27
C SER A 380 -15.50 20.72 -15.75
N HIS A 381 -16.54 20.64 -14.91
CA HIS A 381 -16.41 20.71 -13.45
C HIS A 381 -15.52 19.63 -12.84
N GLU A 382 -15.53 18.41 -13.40
CA GLU A 382 -14.68 17.29 -12.97
C GLU A 382 -13.18 17.62 -12.95
N ASN A 383 -12.76 18.64 -13.72
CA ASN A 383 -11.37 19.08 -13.84
C ASN A 383 -11.09 20.41 -13.12
N HIS A 384 -12.09 21.01 -12.47
CA HIS A 384 -11.99 22.34 -11.83
C HIS A 384 -12.46 22.36 -10.37
N VAL A 385 -13.06 21.28 -9.87
CA VAL A 385 -13.48 21.14 -8.47
C VAL A 385 -12.76 19.97 -7.82
N PHE A 386 -12.03 20.27 -6.74
CA PHE A 386 -11.23 19.33 -5.96
C PHE A 386 -11.70 19.24 -4.49
N GLY A 387 -12.83 19.88 -4.18
CA GLY A 387 -13.42 20.04 -2.86
C GLY A 387 -14.22 21.35 -2.78
N ALA A 388 -15.00 21.54 -1.72
CA ALA A 388 -15.93 22.68 -1.59
C ALA A 388 -15.27 24.04 -1.88
N ALA A 389 -14.11 24.31 -1.26
CA ALA A 389 -13.36 25.56 -1.44
C ALA A 389 -12.84 25.83 -2.88
N SER A 390 -13.14 24.96 -3.85
CA SER A 390 -12.97 25.27 -5.28
C SER A 390 -14.05 26.23 -5.78
N CYS A 391 -15.28 26.13 -5.25
CA CYS A 391 -16.45 26.85 -5.75
C CYS A 391 -16.31 28.38 -5.60
N GLN A 392 -15.75 28.86 -4.48
CA GLN A 392 -15.47 30.28 -4.22
C GLN A 392 -14.46 30.92 -5.19
N ASN A 393 -13.65 30.12 -5.90
CA ASN A 393 -12.70 30.63 -6.89
C ASN A 393 -13.42 31.20 -8.13
N CYS A 394 -14.55 30.58 -8.52
CA CYS A 394 -15.27 30.87 -9.76
C CYS A 394 -16.72 31.34 -9.56
N HIS A 395 -17.33 31.04 -8.41
CA HIS A 395 -18.67 31.49 -8.03
C HIS A 395 -18.60 32.42 -6.82
N SER A 396 -17.63 33.34 -6.80
CA SER A 396 -17.43 34.32 -5.72
C SER A 396 -18.63 35.24 -5.53
N SER A 397 -19.44 35.43 -6.57
CA SER A 397 -20.75 36.11 -6.52
C SER A 397 -21.79 35.36 -5.67
N THR A 398 -21.64 34.05 -5.49
CA THR A 398 -22.63 33.15 -4.87
C THR A 398 -22.19 32.60 -3.51
N THR A 399 -20.92 32.24 -3.35
CA THR A 399 -20.37 31.58 -2.14
C THR A 399 -19.00 32.15 -1.74
N VAL A 400 -18.59 31.95 -0.48
CA VAL A 400 -17.27 32.33 0.08
C VAL A 400 -16.44 31.16 0.59
N ASP A 401 -17.05 29.98 0.74
CA ASP A 401 -16.50 28.76 1.33
C ASP A 401 -16.77 27.50 0.48
N GLY A 402 -17.67 27.60 -0.50
CA GLY A 402 -18.21 26.49 -1.28
C GLY A 402 -19.15 25.55 -0.54
N LEU A 403 -19.59 25.92 0.67
CA LEU A 403 -20.49 25.15 1.52
C LEU A 403 -21.80 25.92 1.79
N THR A 404 -21.74 27.25 1.82
CA THR A 404 -22.86 28.16 2.10
C THR A 404 -23.05 29.16 0.96
N ILE A 405 -24.24 29.78 0.91
CA ILE A 405 -24.62 30.73 -0.13
C ILE A 405 -24.83 32.09 0.52
N LYS A 406 -24.23 33.14 -0.05
CA LYS A 406 -24.29 34.49 0.55
C LYS A 406 -25.73 35.00 0.54
N ALA A 407 -26.17 35.64 1.62
CA ALA A 407 -27.40 36.42 1.58
C ALA A 407 -27.30 37.54 0.53
N GLY A 408 -28.30 37.65 -0.34
CA GLY A 408 -28.28 38.52 -1.51
C GLY A 408 -27.61 37.92 -2.76
N ALA A 409 -27.21 36.64 -2.75
CA ALA A 409 -26.57 36.01 -3.91
C ALA A 409 -27.55 35.78 -5.09
N PRO A 410 -27.13 36.07 -6.33
CA PRO A 410 -27.85 35.64 -7.53
C PRO A 410 -27.58 34.14 -7.79
N HIS A 411 -28.40 33.30 -7.15
CA HIS A 411 -28.30 31.83 -7.17
C HIS A 411 -29.52 31.17 -7.84
N THR A 412 -30.73 31.56 -7.43
CA THR A 412 -32.00 30.95 -7.84
C THR A 412 -32.73 31.73 -8.95
N ASP A 413 -32.09 32.76 -9.51
CA ASP A 413 -32.64 33.71 -10.50
C ASP A 413 -32.63 33.23 -11.97
N GLY A 414 -32.24 31.98 -12.22
CA GLY A 414 -32.11 31.40 -13.56
C GLY A 414 -30.81 31.73 -14.30
N THR A 415 -29.97 32.62 -13.76
CA THR A 415 -28.69 33.01 -14.35
C THR A 415 -27.55 32.10 -13.88
N ARG A 416 -26.38 32.21 -14.51
CA ARG A 416 -25.17 31.43 -14.15
C ARG A 416 -23.99 32.35 -14.02
N ASN A 417 -23.81 32.89 -12.83
CA ASN A 417 -22.79 33.88 -12.54
C ASN A 417 -21.44 33.23 -12.26
N VAL A 418 -20.43 33.63 -13.03
CA VAL A 418 -19.04 33.19 -12.88
C VAL A 418 -18.17 34.43 -12.74
N ALA A 419 -17.48 34.55 -11.61
CA ALA A 419 -16.66 35.68 -11.23
C ALA A 419 -15.47 35.20 -10.40
N ALA A 420 -14.29 35.79 -10.65
CA ALA A 420 -13.07 35.43 -9.94
C ALA A 420 -13.17 35.76 -8.44
N GLY A 421 -12.44 35.02 -7.61
CA GLY A 421 -12.42 35.21 -6.16
C GLY A 421 -11.31 34.41 -5.49
N ASN A 422 -11.22 34.50 -4.16
CA ASN A 422 -10.28 33.71 -3.35
C ASN A 422 -8.80 33.86 -3.80
N GLY A 423 -8.41 35.06 -4.21
CA GLY A 423 -7.06 35.35 -4.73
C GLY A 423 -6.76 34.77 -6.12
N LYS A 424 -7.72 34.11 -6.77
CA LYS A 424 -7.63 33.68 -8.17
C LYS A 424 -8.06 34.82 -9.10
N SER A 425 -7.50 34.84 -10.30
CA SER A 425 -7.84 35.73 -11.40
C SER A 425 -8.16 34.90 -12.64
N PHE A 426 -9.12 35.36 -13.45
CA PHE A 426 -9.40 34.89 -14.80
C PHE A 426 -10.23 35.93 -15.55
N THR A 427 -10.27 35.82 -16.88
CA THR A 427 -11.22 36.50 -17.76
C THR A 427 -12.11 35.47 -18.45
N ILE A 428 -13.42 35.70 -18.49
CA ILE A 428 -14.37 34.88 -19.26
C ILE A 428 -15.07 35.76 -20.30
N ALA A 429 -14.99 35.35 -21.57
CA ALA A 429 -15.68 35.99 -22.68
C ALA A 429 -16.28 34.92 -23.60
N ALA A 430 -17.59 34.96 -23.84
CA ALA A 430 -18.31 33.99 -24.68
C ALA A 430 -17.92 32.52 -24.41
N ASN A 431 -18.11 32.06 -23.17
CA ASN A 431 -17.73 30.75 -22.63
C ASN A 431 -16.22 30.41 -22.68
N SER A 432 -15.36 31.31 -23.15
CA SER A 432 -13.91 31.11 -23.28
C SER A 432 -13.20 31.70 -22.05
N CYS A 433 -12.33 30.92 -21.41
CA CYS A 433 -11.56 31.30 -20.23
C CYS A 433 -10.10 31.61 -20.60
N SER A 434 -9.51 32.63 -19.97
CA SER A 434 -8.11 33.04 -20.11
C SER A 434 -7.64 33.84 -18.88
N ALA A 435 -6.40 34.34 -18.88
CA ALA A 435 -5.80 35.14 -17.79
C ALA A 435 -5.78 34.42 -16.41
N VAL A 436 -5.51 33.12 -16.44
CA VAL A 436 -5.31 32.21 -15.29
C VAL A 436 -4.20 31.23 -15.65
N SER A 437 -3.38 30.80 -14.67
CA SER A 437 -2.10 30.09 -14.88
C SER A 437 -2.13 28.89 -15.84
N CYS A 438 -3.28 28.22 -15.99
CA CYS A 438 -3.45 27.05 -16.86
C CYS A 438 -3.93 27.40 -18.28
N HIS A 439 -4.34 28.64 -18.54
CA HIS A 439 -5.01 29.10 -19.77
C HIS A 439 -4.54 30.50 -20.25
N ASP A 440 -3.37 30.97 -19.82
CA ASP A 440 -2.82 32.29 -20.21
C ASP A 440 -1.37 32.27 -20.74
N GLY A 441 -0.73 31.10 -20.78
CA GLY A 441 0.66 30.96 -21.18
C GLY A 441 1.69 31.24 -20.09
N GLY A 442 1.28 31.30 -18.81
CA GLY A 442 2.18 31.23 -17.66
C GLY A 442 2.71 29.82 -17.35
N GLY A 443 2.27 28.80 -18.12
CA GLY A 443 2.80 27.44 -18.08
C GLY A 443 4.08 27.25 -18.91
N ILE A 444 4.39 26.00 -19.27
CA ILE A 444 5.58 25.66 -20.08
C ILE A 444 5.42 26.20 -21.53
N LEU A 445 4.19 26.21 -22.05
CA LEU A 445 3.86 26.78 -23.35
C LEU A 445 3.58 28.29 -23.26
N THR A 446 4.32 29.09 -24.02
CA THR A 446 3.97 30.50 -24.26
C THR A 446 2.77 30.60 -25.20
N GLY A 447 1.73 31.33 -24.79
CA GLY A 447 0.59 31.65 -25.67
C GLY A 447 -0.46 30.54 -25.84
N VAL A 448 -0.72 29.74 -24.80
CA VAL A 448 -1.89 28.83 -24.75
C VAL A 448 -3.18 29.59 -25.11
N GLY A 449 -3.92 29.11 -26.10
CA GLY A 449 -5.14 29.76 -26.58
C GLY A 449 -6.29 29.69 -25.57
N ALA A 450 -7.15 30.72 -25.57
CA ALA A 450 -8.29 30.80 -24.65
C ALA A 450 -9.24 29.59 -24.81
N VAL A 451 -9.58 28.95 -23.69
CA VAL A 451 -10.19 27.61 -23.67
C VAL A 451 -11.69 27.69 -23.40
N LYS A 452 -12.51 27.08 -24.25
CA LYS A 452 -13.97 27.08 -24.08
C LYS A 452 -14.44 26.04 -23.06
N TRP A 453 -15.36 26.45 -22.20
CA TRP A 453 -16.04 25.55 -21.25
C TRP A 453 -16.79 24.43 -21.98
N GLY A 454 -16.71 23.21 -21.45
CA GLY A 454 -17.14 21.98 -22.13
C GLY A 454 -16.15 21.45 -23.17
N GLY A 455 -15.04 22.15 -23.41
CA GLY A 455 -13.91 21.65 -24.21
C GLY A 455 -12.93 20.79 -23.41
N THR A 456 -12.04 20.13 -24.14
CA THR A 456 -10.90 19.36 -23.59
C THR A 456 -9.62 20.00 -24.09
N LEU A 457 -8.73 20.41 -23.19
CA LEU A 457 -7.43 21.00 -23.51
C LEU A 457 -6.33 19.94 -23.73
N GLY A 458 -6.51 18.74 -23.19
CA GLY A 458 -5.47 17.71 -23.13
C GLY A 458 -4.34 18.07 -22.15
N CYS A 459 -3.34 17.20 -22.04
CA CYS A 459 -2.08 17.53 -21.39
C CYS A 459 -1.24 18.44 -22.30
N ASP A 460 -1.27 18.16 -23.60
CA ASP A 460 -0.46 18.83 -24.62
C ASP A 460 -0.76 20.32 -24.72
N GLY A 461 -2.01 20.74 -24.51
CA GLY A 461 -2.42 22.15 -24.50
C GLY A 461 -1.91 22.97 -23.31
N CYS A 462 -1.31 22.35 -22.29
CA CYS A 462 -0.65 23.02 -21.15
C CYS A 462 0.87 22.80 -21.12
N HIS A 463 1.30 21.57 -21.38
CA HIS A 463 2.70 21.14 -21.23
C HIS A 463 3.49 21.16 -22.53
N GLY A 464 2.79 21.08 -23.67
CA GLY A 464 3.37 20.78 -24.97
C GLY A 464 3.23 19.31 -25.38
N ASP A 465 3.54 19.08 -26.64
CA ASP A 465 3.75 17.76 -27.26
C ASP A 465 5.23 17.33 -27.15
N VAL A 466 5.60 16.27 -27.87
CA VAL A 466 6.98 15.74 -27.95
C VAL A 466 8.01 16.76 -28.44
N GLU A 467 7.61 17.74 -29.28
CA GLU A 467 8.52 18.76 -29.83
C GLU A 467 8.62 19.98 -28.91
N THR A 468 7.57 20.29 -28.16
CA THR A 468 7.48 21.47 -27.27
C THR A 468 7.80 21.17 -25.80
N LEU A 469 7.80 19.90 -25.35
CA LEU A 469 8.50 19.45 -24.13
C LEU A 469 10.04 19.51 -24.24
N ALA A 470 10.60 20.20 -25.24
CA ALA A 470 12.04 20.46 -25.38
C ALA A 470 12.68 21.23 -24.20
N THR A 471 11.89 21.68 -23.23
CA THR A 471 12.42 22.26 -21.98
C THR A 471 12.87 21.17 -21.00
N ASN A 472 14.14 21.23 -20.59
CA ASN A 472 14.77 20.33 -19.63
C ASN A 472 14.85 18.87 -20.14
N ALA A 473 15.10 17.90 -19.25
CA ALA A 473 15.34 16.51 -19.63
C ALA A 473 14.11 15.74 -20.18
N HIS A 474 12.96 16.37 -20.42
CA HIS A 474 11.74 15.68 -20.86
C HIS A 474 11.88 14.99 -22.21
N THR A 475 12.43 15.64 -23.25
CA THR A 475 12.64 15.00 -24.57
C THR A 475 13.53 13.75 -24.48
N ALA A 476 14.46 13.68 -23.51
CA ALA A 476 15.28 12.48 -23.30
C ALA A 476 14.52 11.30 -22.67
N HIS A 477 13.47 11.56 -21.87
CA HIS A 477 12.73 10.54 -21.12
C HIS A 477 11.37 10.19 -21.75
N VAL A 478 10.64 11.19 -22.22
CA VAL A 478 9.34 11.05 -22.89
C VAL A 478 9.55 10.73 -24.38
N ALA A 479 10.08 11.67 -25.17
CA ALA A 479 10.21 11.47 -26.62
C ALA A 479 11.22 10.36 -27.01
N THR A 480 12.42 10.35 -26.41
CA THR A 480 13.50 9.43 -26.81
C THR A 480 13.40 8.05 -26.17
N LYS A 481 12.71 7.93 -25.02
CA LYS A 481 12.62 6.69 -24.23
C LYS A 481 11.20 6.15 -24.05
N GLY A 482 10.16 6.90 -24.43
CA GLY A 482 8.77 6.45 -24.38
C GLY A 482 8.22 6.27 -22.96
N TYR A 483 8.81 6.91 -21.94
CA TYR A 483 8.27 6.84 -20.58
C TYR A 483 6.99 7.68 -20.47
N ALA A 484 5.96 7.07 -19.88
CA ALA A 484 4.70 7.72 -19.59
C ALA A 484 4.83 8.69 -18.40
N CYS A 485 3.97 9.70 -18.33
CA CYS A 485 4.10 10.79 -17.35
C CYS A 485 4.05 10.28 -15.89
N ASP A 486 3.24 9.26 -15.61
CA ASP A 486 3.17 8.56 -14.32
C ASP A 486 4.50 7.95 -13.85
N THR A 487 5.45 7.69 -14.74
CA THR A 487 6.80 7.23 -14.39
C THR A 487 7.56 8.27 -13.52
N CYS A 488 7.17 9.55 -13.60
CA CYS A 488 7.73 10.63 -12.80
C CYS A 488 6.70 11.48 -12.03
N HIS A 489 5.40 11.26 -12.24
CA HIS A 489 4.30 12.04 -11.67
C HIS A 489 3.11 11.16 -11.20
N GLU A 490 3.37 9.97 -10.64
CA GLU A 490 2.35 8.96 -10.28
C GLU A 490 1.27 9.46 -9.31
N GLN A 491 1.61 10.43 -8.46
CA GLN A 491 0.64 11.04 -7.54
C GLN A 491 -0.35 11.94 -8.30
N THR A 492 0.06 12.50 -9.43
CA THR A 492 -0.71 13.48 -10.22
C THR A 492 -1.42 12.80 -11.40
N VAL A 493 -0.79 11.83 -12.07
CA VAL A 493 -1.29 11.17 -13.30
C VAL A 493 -1.04 9.65 -13.34
N SER A 494 -1.82 8.95 -14.17
CA SER A 494 -1.68 7.55 -14.55
C SER A 494 -1.60 7.45 -16.08
N GLY A 495 -0.65 6.66 -16.58
CA GLY A 495 -0.18 6.78 -17.96
C GLY A 495 0.32 8.19 -18.28
N SER A 496 0.05 8.65 -19.50
CA SER A 496 0.41 10.00 -19.96
C SER A 496 -0.77 10.98 -20.03
N TYR A 497 -2.01 10.52 -19.78
CA TYR A 497 -3.23 11.24 -20.21
C TYR A 497 -4.35 11.32 -19.16
N SER A 498 -4.25 10.58 -18.06
CA SER A 498 -5.30 10.51 -17.02
C SER A 498 -4.78 11.08 -15.71
N PHE A 499 -5.53 11.96 -15.04
CA PHE A 499 -5.15 12.46 -13.72
C PHE A 499 -5.56 11.48 -12.60
N VAL A 500 -4.64 11.21 -11.67
CA VAL A 500 -4.87 10.47 -10.43
C VAL A 500 -5.29 11.42 -9.31
N ASN A 501 -4.58 12.54 -9.15
CA ASN A 501 -4.94 13.59 -8.20
C ASN A 501 -4.88 14.97 -8.89
N LYS A 502 -6.04 15.45 -9.33
CA LYS A 502 -6.19 16.75 -9.98
C LYS A 502 -5.91 17.92 -9.04
N ALA A 503 -6.03 17.73 -7.72
CA ALA A 503 -5.76 18.78 -6.74
C ALA A 503 -4.27 19.19 -6.73
N LEU A 504 -3.37 18.21 -6.82
CA LEU A 504 -1.93 18.43 -6.92
C LEU A 504 -1.50 19.12 -8.21
N HIS A 505 -2.31 19.07 -9.27
CA HIS A 505 -2.01 19.75 -10.53
C HIS A 505 -2.40 21.24 -10.52
N GLY A 506 -3.28 21.66 -9.59
CA GLY A 506 -3.93 22.98 -9.62
C GLY A 506 -3.29 24.09 -8.78
N ASP A 507 -2.19 23.80 -8.06
CA ASP A 507 -1.54 24.74 -7.13
C ASP A 507 -0.28 25.43 -7.70
N SER A 508 0.18 25.01 -8.89
CA SER A 508 1.41 25.47 -9.57
C SER A 508 2.73 25.04 -8.89
N ILE A 509 2.70 24.01 -8.05
CA ILE A 509 3.90 23.28 -7.59
C ILE A 509 4.25 22.22 -8.68
N VAL A 510 5.29 21.39 -8.47
CA VAL A 510 5.76 20.40 -9.46
C VAL A 510 6.12 19.09 -8.75
N GLU A 511 5.20 18.13 -8.80
CA GLU A 511 5.19 16.92 -7.98
C GLU A 511 5.94 15.81 -8.71
N VAL A 512 7.23 15.72 -8.44
CA VAL A 512 8.10 14.69 -9.03
C VAL A 512 8.17 13.49 -8.09
N SER A 513 7.33 12.50 -8.35
CA SER A 513 7.17 11.25 -7.59
C SER A 513 6.71 10.14 -8.52
N GLY A 514 7.27 8.94 -8.40
CA GLY A 514 7.03 7.86 -9.34
C GLY A 514 7.77 6.60 -8.93
N ALA A 515 7.24 5.41 -9.24
CA ALA A 515 7.85 4.12 -8.92
C ALA A 515 9.28 3.89 -9.46
N ARG A 516 9.83 4.81 -10.28
CA ARG A 516 11.24 4.81 -10.73
C ARG A 516 12.11 5.93 -10.13
N LEU A 517 11.54 6.81 -9.31
CA LEU A 517 12.21 7.88 -8.58
C LEU A 517 12.49 7.45 -7.13
N ASN A 518 13.75 7.50 -6.74
CA ASN A 518 14.19 7.27 -5.38
C ASN A 518 14.09 8.57 -4.55
N SER A 519 14.29 9.73 -5.18
CA SER A 519 14.03 11.06 -4.61
C SER A 519 14.06 12.16 -5.68
N PHE A 520 13.50 13.33 -5.36
CA PHE A 520 13.68 14.56 -6.12
C PHE A 520 13.86 15.75 -5.17
N ALA A 521 14.88 16.57 -5.44
CA ALA A 521 15.15 17.81 -4.71
C ALA A 521 14.55 18.99 -5.49
N THR A 522 13.45 19.55 -4.98
CA THR A 522 12.63 20.56 -5.68
C THR A 522 13.30 21.92 -5.83
N ASP A 523 14.34 22.20 -5.03
CA ASP A 523 15.16 23.41 -5.05
C ASP A 523 16.24 23.39 -6.14
N THR A 524 16.94 22.27 -6.25
CA THR A 524 18.12 22.06 -7.11
C THR A 524 17.80 21.33 -8.41
N LYS A 525 16.56 20.82 -8.54
CA LYS A 525 16.06 19.97 -9.63
C LYS A 525 16.94 18.72 -9.86
N ASN A 526 17.54 18.21 -8.77
CA ASN A 526 18.31 16.97 -8.77
C ASN A 526 17.34 15.79 -8.57
N CYS A 527 17.38 14.80 -9.45
CA CYS A 527 16.65 13.54 -9.27
C CYS A 527 17.62 12.43 -8.83
N ALA A 528 17.08 11.43 -8.11
CA ALA A 528 17.70 10.12 -7.98
C ALA A 528 16.73 9.08 -8.53
N THR A 529 17.21 8.20 -9.40
CA THR A 529 16.44 7.08 -9.98
C THR A 529 17.31 5.83 -10.04
N SER A 530 16.79 4.72 -10.55
CA SER A 530 17.62 3.55 -10.92
C SER A 530 18.64 3.85 -12.04
N CYS A 531 18.42 4.90 -12.84
CA CYS A 531 19.33 5.34 -13.91
C CYS A 531 20.28 6.47 -13.44
N HIS A 532 19.79 7.34 -12.56
CA HIS A 532 20.45 8.57 -12.10
C HIS A 532 20.87 8.40 -10.65
N LEU A 533 22.02 7.75 -10.44
CA LEU A 533 22.48 7.37 -9.12
C LEU A 533 23.02 8.59 -8.35
N THR A 534 22.30 8.96 -7.29
CA THR A 534 22.60 10.07 -6.35
C THR A 534 22.79 11.46 -6.98
N GLY A 535 21.67 12.11 -7.32
CA GLY A 535 21.60 13.57 -7.49
C GLY A 535 22.26 14.15 -8.76
N THR A 536 22.78 13.30 -9.64
CA THR A 536 23.26 13.64 -10.97
C THR A 536 22.81 12.59 -11.99
N PRO A 537 22.48 12.96 -13.24
CA PRO A 537 22.36 14.32 -13.78
C PRO A 537 21.27 15.17 -13.11
N LYS A 538 21.38 16.50 -13.24
CA LYS A 538 20.31 17.44 -12.88
C LYS A 538 19.32 17.58 -14.03
N TRP A 539 18.05 17.77 -13.72
CA TRP A 539 16.98 17.83 -14.73
C TRP A 539 17.14 18.95 -15.76
N THR A 540 17.79 20.06 -15.37
CA THR A 540 17.94 21.29 -16.17
C THR A 540 19.30 21.43 -16.86
N GLU A 541 20.30 20.59 -16.53
CA GLU A 541 21.71 20.80 -16.91
C GLU A 541 22.22 19.71 -17.84
N THR A 542 22.18 19.93 -19.16
CA THR A 542 22.64 18.94 -20.16
C THR A 542 24.07 18.47 -19.94
N ALA A 543 24.97 19.37 -19.51
CA ALA A 543 26.36 19.05 -19.20
C ALA A 543 26.54 18.07 -18.02
N SER A 544 25.54 17.95 -17.14
CA SER A 544 25.59 17.06 -15.98
C SER A 544 25.41 15.57 -16.32
N GLY A 545 25.05 15.24 -17.58
CA GLY A 545 24.91 13.87 -18.09
C GLY A 545 26.09 13.37 -18.93
N ALA A 546 27.22 14.07 -18.98
CA ALA A 546 28.41 13.62 -19.70
C ALA A 546 29.04 12.37 -19.05
N CYS A 547 29.70 11.50 -19.82
CA CYS A 547 30.21 10.21 -19.31
C CYS A 547 31.07 10.33 -18.03
N GLY A 548 31.86 11.41 -17.92
CA GLY A 548 32.72 11.67 -16.76
C GLY A 548 32.00 12.22 -15.51
N THR A 549 30.75 12.69 -15.56
CA THR A 549 30.06 13.22 -14.38
C THR A 549 29.50 12.08 -13.52
N CYS A 550 28.71 11.18 -14.12
CA CYS A 550 28.13 10.03 -13.44
C CYS A 550 29.22 9.09 -12.89
N HIS A 551 30.26 8.81 -13.68
CA HIS A 551 31.36 7.95 -13.24
C HIS A 551 32.27 8.59 -12.19
N LYS A 552 32.37 9.93 -12.13
CA LYS A 552 33.06 10.63 -11.04
C LYS A 552 32.24 10.64 -9.74
N ALA A 553 30.91 10.74 -9.80
CA ALA A 553 30.05 10.62 -8.63
C ALA A 553 30.09 9.21 -8.00
N LEU A 554 30.30 8.18 -8.82
CA LEU A 554 30.36 6.77 -8.40
C LEU A 554 31.78 6.25 -8.09
N SER A 555 32.82 7.08 -8.19
CA SER A 555 34.21 6.67 -8.01
C SER A 555 34.80 7.19 -6.70
N THR A 556 35.42 6.29 -5.93
CA THR A 556 36.06 6.61 -4.64
C THR A 556 37.47 7.19 -4.79
N THR A 557 37.93 7.48 -6.01
CA THR A 557 39.27 8.00 -6.29
C THR A 557 39.26 9.32 -7.07
N VAL A 558 40.28 10.13 -6.78
CA VAL A 558 40.53 11.39 -7.50
C VAL A 558 40.76 11.10 -8.99
N ASN A 559 40.18 11.92 -9.86
CA ASN A 559 40.17 11.80 -11.33
C ASN A 559 39.23 10.77 -11.97
N GLY A 560 38.24 10.23 -11.22
CA GLY A 560 36.88 10.04 -11.76
C GLY A 560 36.67 9.01 -12.88
N LEU A 561 37.48 7.95 -12.93
CA LEU A 561 37.20 6.77 -13.75
C LEU A 561 36.45 5.71 -12.93
N VAL A 562 35.67 4.85 -13.60
CA VAL A 562 34.93 3.75 -12.96
C VAL A 562 35.90 2.78 -12.27
N SER A 563 35.95 2.79 -10.95
CA SER A 563 36.81 1.92 -10.14
C SER A 563 36.27 0.47 -10.00
N SER A 564 35.50 -0.01 -10.98
CA SER A 564 34.87 -1.34 -10.93
C SER A 564 35.69 -2.39 -11.68
N ASN A 565 35.83 -3.57 -11.08
CA ASN A 565 36.35 -4.76 -11.74
C ASN A 565 37.75 -4.51 -12.37
N ALA A 566 38.04 -5.07 -13.54
CA ALA A 566 39.32 -4.90 -14.23
C ALA A 566 39.59 -3.49 -14.84
N HIS A 567 38.70 -2.49 -14.69
CA HIS A 567 38.97 -1.13 -15.23
C HIS A 567 40.24 -0.51 -14.62
N SER A 568 40.44 -0.64 -13.31
CA SER A 568 41.64 -0.12 -12.64
C SER A 568 42.92 -0.75 -13.19
N ALA A 569 42.90 -2.06 -13.44
CA ALA A 569 43.98 -2.81 -14.07
C ALA A 569 44.31 -2.33 -15.49
N HIS A 570 43.31 -2.00 -16.31
CA HIS A 570 43.51 -1.61 -17.71
C HIS A 570 43.93 -0.13 -17.89
N PHE A 571 43.45 0.76 -17.03
CA PHE A 571 43.55 2.21 -17.24
C PHE A 571 44.44 2.95 -16.21
N THR A 572 44.68 2.38 -15.02
CA THR A 572 45.33 3.12 -13.91
C THR A 572 46.50 2.38 -13.25
N ALA A 573 46.64 1.07 -13.44
CA ALA A 573 47.62 0.27 -12.71
C ALA A 573 48.87 -0.06 -13.54
N THR A 574 50.04 0.12 -12.92
CA THR A 574 51.38 -0.03 -13.53
C THR A 574 51.65 -1.39 -14.20
N TYR A 575 50.94 -2.44 -13.79
CA TYR A 575 51.09 -3.80 -14.30
C TYR A 575 50.23 -4.11 -15.55
N GLY A 576 49.35 -3.19 -15.96
CA GLY A 576 48.47 -3.34 -17.11
C GLY A 576 48.84 -2.44 -18.30
N PRO A 577 48.01 -2.45 -19.37
CA PRO A 577 48.33 -1.79 -20.64
C PRO A 577 48.23 -0.25 -20.66
N GLY A 578 47.81 0.41 -19.57
CA GLY A 578 47.85 1.89 -19.46
C GLY A 578 46.93 2.66 -20.42
N MET A 579 45.70 2.17 -20.64
CA MET A 579 44.71 2.79 -21.53
C MET A 579 44.25 4.18 -21.03
N ASN A 580 43.82 5.07 -21.94
CA ASN A 580 43.42 6.44 -21.60
C ASN A 580 41.94 6.51 -21.18
N GLY A 581 41.67 6.72 -19.89
CA GLY A 581 40.31 6.75 -19.33
C GLY A 581 39.44 7.93 -19.76
N ALA A 582 40.00 8.95 -20.41
CA ALA A 582 39.26 10.10 -20.94
C ALA A 582 38.99 9.99 -22.46
N ALA A 583 39.56 8.99 -23.15
CA ALA A 583 39.42 8.83 -24.59
C ALA A 583 38.33 7.82 -24.95
N ALA A 584 37.27 8.28 -25.63
CA ALA A 584 36.19 7.41 -26.09
C ALA A 584 36.67 6.26 -27.00
N THR A 585 37.80 6.44 -27.71
CA THR A 585 38.47 5.39 -28.50
C THR A 585 39.05 4.26 -27.65
N SER A 586 39.49 4.53 -26.42
CA SER A 586 39.91 3.48 -25.47
C SER A 586 38.72 2.71 -24.91
N CYS A 587 37.56 3.37 -24.72
CA CYS A 587 36.31 2.69 -24.35
C CYS A 587 35.78 1.79 -25.50
N ALA A 588 35.85 2.29 -26.73
CA ALA A 588 35.42 1.58 -27.95
C ALA A 588 36.21 0.30 -28.27
N GLY A 589 37.36 0.08 -27.61
CA GLY A 589 38.12 -1.17 -27.71
C GLY A 589 37.47 -2.37 -27.00
N CYS A 590 36.53 -2.14 -26.08
CA CYS A 590 35.80 -3.19 -25.35
C CYS A 590 34.28 -3.04 -25.44
N HIS A 591 33.77 -1.82 -25.68
CA HIS A 591 32.35 -1.51 -25.79
C HIS A 591 31.96 -1.16 -27.22
N THR A 592 30.71 -1.44 -27.60
CA THR A 592 30.12 -0.80 -28.79
C THR A 592 30.05 0.72 -28.60
N PRO A 593 29.93 1.52 -29.69
CA PRO A 593 29.72 2.96 -29.60
C PRO A 593 28.46 3.29 -28.79
N ASN A 594 28.64 3.61 -27.50
CA ASN A 594 27.54 3.81 -26.58
C ASN A 594 26.81 5.12 -26.90
N THR A 595 25.55 4.99 -27.33
CA THR A 595 24.59 6.07 -27.13
C THR A 595 24.20 6.10 -25.65
N ALA A 596 23.80 7.25 -25.11
CA ALA A 596 23.31 7.33 -23.73
C ALA A 596 22.15 6.35 -23.47
N ALA A 597 21.37 6.04 -24.50
CA ALA A 597 20.26 5.10 -24.44
C ALA A 597 20.67 3.67 -24.07
N SER A 598 21.85 3.18 -24.50
CA SER A 598 22.38 1.83 -24.24
C SER A 598 23.39 1.77 -23.07
N HIS A 599 23.49 2.83 -22.28
CA HIS A 599 24.30 2.88 -21.06
C HIS A 599 23.44 3.16 -19.81
N ALA A 600 22.35 3.93 -19.97
CA ALA A 600 21.42 4.26 -18.90
C ALA A 600 20.37 3.18 -18.59
N ASP A 601 20.31 2.09 -19.36
CA ASP A 601 19.41 0.95 -19.09
C ASP A 601 20.00 -0.10 -18.12
N GLY A 602 21.24 0.11 -17.64
CA GLY A 602 21.97 -0.80 -16.77
C GLY A 602 22.56 -2.03 -17.47
N THR A 603 22.44 -2.13 -18.79
CA THR A 603 22.97 -3.27 -19.57
C THR A 603 24.42 -3.04 -20.00
N LEU A 604 25.26 -4.08 -19.86
CA LEU A 604 26.68 -4.03 -20.20
C LEU A 604 26.86 -4.32 -21.70
N ASN A 605 26.73 -3.29 -22.54
CA ASN A 605 26.94 -3.41 -23.97
C ASN A 605 28.44 -3.53 -24.31
N LEU A 606 28.81 -4.61 -25.00
CA LEU A 606 30.18 -5.01 -25.30
C LEU A 606 30.38 -5.15 -26.82
N ALA A 607 31.61 -4.90 -27.29
CA ALA A 607 31.96 -5.05 -28.70
C ALA A 607 31.93 -6.52 -29.16
N ILE A 608 31.83 -6.75 -30.48
CA ILE A 608 31.86 -8.09 -31.06
C ILE A 608 33.20 -8.76 -30.72
N GLY A 609 33.15 -9.97 -30.16
CA GLY A 609 34.32 -10.71 -29.67
C GLY A 609 34.60 -10.53 -28.17
N TYR A 610 33.80 -9.72 -27.45
CA TYR A 610 33.93 -9.47 -26.01
C TYR A 610 32.67 -9.94 -25.29
N ASN A 611 32.80 -10.67 -24.18
CA ASN A 611 31.66 -11.04 -23.34
C ASN A 611 31.98 -10.97 -21.83
N LYS A 612 30.91 -10.95 -21.02
CA LYS A 612 30.99 -10.79 -19.56
C LYS A 612 31.66 -11.99 -18.83
N ILE A 613 31.81 -13.14 -19.49
CA ILE A 613 32.20 -14.42 -18.88
C ILE A 613 33.65 -14.81 -19.20
N GLY A 614 34.24 -14.28 -20.28
CA GLY A 614 35.71 -14.19 -20.40
C GLY A 614 36.34 -14.49 -21.75
N THR A 615 35.58 -14.54 -22.85
CA THR A 615 36.22 -14.35 -24.16
C THR A 615 36.46 -12.86 -24.37
N CYS A 616 37.68 -12.42 -24.07
CA CYS A 616 38.28 -11.17 -24.57
C CYS A 616 39.34 -11.56 -25.61
N SER A 617 38.97 -12.43 -26.56
CA SER A 617 39.87 -13.32 -27.33
C SER A 617 40.79 -12.62 -28.32
N SER A 618 40.60 -11.31 -28.52
CA SER A 618 41.52 -10.39 -29.17
C SER A 618 42.84 -10.21 -28.40
N CYS A 619 42.81 -10.31 -27.06
CA CYS A 619 43.95 -10.02 -26.17
C CYS A 619 44.23 -11.14 -25.16
N HIS A 620 43.19 -11.76 -24.59
CA HIS A 620 43.29 -12.87 -23.64
C HIS A 620 42.75 -14.15 -24.32
N LYS A 621 43.65 -15.09 -24.63
CA LYS A 621 43.31 -16.33 -25.34
C LYS A 621 42.67 -17.38 -24.42
N GLN A 622 42.99 -17.35 -23.13
CA GLN A 622 42.27 -18.14 -22.12
C GLN A 622 41.06 -17.39 -21.57
N ASN A 623 40.11 -18.12 -20.99
CA ASN A 623 38.90 -17.57 -20.39
C ASN A 623 39.25 -16.71 -19.15
N THR A 624 39.06 -15.38 -19.24
CA THR A 624 39.37 -14.43 -18.15
C THR A 624 38.15 -13.61 -17.76
N THR A 625 37.64 -13.75 -16.53
CA THR A 625 36.46 -13.00 -16.07
C THR A 625 36.79 -11.53 -15.80
N TRP A 626 36.06 -10.61 -16.43
CA TRP A 626 36.25 -9.16 -16.23
C TRP A 626 36.12 -8.74 -14.75
N THR A 627 35.24 -9.42 -14.02
CA THR A 627 34.99 -9.22 -12.58
C THR A 627 36.05 -9.83 -11.66
N GLY A 628 36.97 -10.65 -12.18
CA GLY A 628 38.10 -11.21 -11.41
C GLY A 628 39.19 -10.20 -11.08
N GLY A 629 39.19 -9.01 -11.71
CA GLY A 629 40.19 -7.98 -11.49
C GLY A 629 41.51 -8.31 -12.19
N ARG A 630 42.53 -8.71 -11.42
CA ARG A 630 43.83 -9.13 -11.96
C ARG A 630 43.71 -10.53 -12.56
N VAL A 631 43.99 -10.67 -13.85
CA VAL A 631 44.15 -11.99 -14.48
C VAL A 631 45.40 -12.71 -13.93
N SER A 632 45.33 -14.04 -13.81
CA SER A 632 46.47 -14.85 -13.34
C SER A 632 47.58 -14.90 -14.40
N CYS A 633 48.81 -15.24 -14.01
CA CYS A 633 49.94 -15.27 -14.96
C CYS A 633 49.73 -16.35 -16.03
N GLU A 634 49.13 -17.45 -15.62
CA GLU A 634 48.86 -18.65 -16.41
C GLU A 634 47.85 -18.37 -17.55
N SER A 635 46.95 -17.39 -17.38
CA SER A 635 46.02 -16.93 -18.43
C SER A 635 46.71 -16.37 -19.68
N CYS A 636 47.97 -15.93 -19.53
CA CYS A 636 48.81 -15.51 -20.65
C CYS A 636 49.89 -16.55 -20.97
N HIS A 637 50.54 -17.09 -19.94
CA HIS A 637 51.76 -17.88 -20.06
C HIS A 637 51.55 -19.40 -20.09
N SER A 638 50.32 -19.91 -20.24
CA SER A 638 50.06 -21.35 -20.35
C SER A 638 49.30 -21.70 -21.63
N THR A 639 49.53 -22.90 -22.14
CA THR A 639 48.77 -23.55 -23.23
C THR A 639 47.65 -24.45 -22.71
N ALA A 640 47.56 -24.68 -21.39
CA ALA A 640 46.55 -25.55 -20.79
C ALA A 640 45.10 -25.04 -21.00
N GLY A 641 44.91 -23.76 -21.29
CA GLY A 641 43.63 -23.16 -21.69
C GLY A 641 43.46 -22.95 -23.20
N GLY A 642 44.32 -23.53 -24.05
CA GLY A 642 44.32 -23.37 -25.50
C GLY A 642 45.61 -22.75 -26.03
N GLU A 643 45.58 -21.47 -26.38
CA GLU A 643 46.73 -20.73 -26.92
C GLU A 643 47.35 -19.79 -25.88
N LEU A 644 48.63 -19.47 -26.07
CA LEU A 644 49.31 -18.39 -25.33
C LEU A 644 48.70 -17.04 -25.72
N SER A 645 48.50 -16.14 -24.75
CA SER A 645 47.87 -14.85 -25.04
C SER A 645 48.79 -13.95 -25.88
N VAL A 646 48.20 -13.15 -26.76
CA VAL A 646 48.89 -12.27 -27.71
C VAL A 646 48.40 -10.84 -27.49
N ILE A 647 49.34 -9.90 -27.34
CA ILE A 647 49.03 -8.48 -27.14
C ILE A 647 49.68 -7.69 -28.26
N GLY A 648 48.86 -7.10 -29.13
CA GLY A 648 49.31 -6.53 -30.40
C GLY A 648 49.89 -7.62 -31.30
N ALA A 649 51.20 -7.66 -31.44
CA ALA A 649 51.94 -8.67 -32.22
C ALA A 649 52.87 -9.55 -31.35
N LEU A 650 52.81 -9.44 -30.02
CA LEU A 650 53.70 -10.16 -29.09
C LEU A 650 52.97 -11.32 -28.39
N THR A 651 53.48 -12.54 -28.57
CA THR A 651 53.02 -13.73 -27.86
C THR A 651 53.69 -13.86 -26.49
N ALA A 652 52.92 -14.17 -25.46
CA ALA A 652 53.43 -14.39 -24.11
C ALA A 652 54.36 -15.64 -24.03
N PRO A 653 55.51 -15.57 -23.32
CA PRO A 653 56.39 -16.72 -23.14
C PRO A 653 55.73 -17.91 -22.42
N ASP A 654 55.98 -19.12 -22.89
CA ASP A 654 55.40 -20.35 -22.32
C ASP A 654 55.99 -20.70 -20.94
N LYS A 655 55.10 -21.00 -19.99
CA LYS A 655 55.32 -21.41 -18.60
C LYS A 655 54.34 -22.52 -18.19
N THR A 656 53.70 -23.21 -19.15
CA THR A 656 52.64 -24.23 -18.94
C THR A 656 53.00 -25.26 -17.86
N LEU A 657 54.26 -25.69 -17.83
CA LEU A 657 54.75 -26.74 -16.93
C LEU A 657 55.04 -26.24 -15.49
N ALA A 658 54.85 -24.95 -15.20
CA ALA A 658 55.12 -24.39 -13.87
C ALA A 658 54.23 -25.01 -12.79
N ALA A 659 52.98 -25.30 -13.13
CA ALA A 659 51.96 -25.85 -12.23
C ALA A 659 51.97 -27.39 -12.11
N THR A 660 52.82 -28.09 -12.89
CA THR A 660 52.84 -29.56 -12.96
C THR A 660 54.22 -30.16 -12.72
N ALA A 661 55.27 -29.52 -13.22
CA ALA A 661 56.66 -29.94 -13.05
C ALA A 661 57.55 -28.90 -12.33
N GLY A 662 57.20 -27.61 -12.41
CA GLY A 662 57.94 -26.48 -11.83
C GLY A 662 57.69 -26.22 -10.35
N HIS A 663 58.13 -25.06 -9.83
CA HIS A 663 57.94 -24.68 -8.42
C HIS A 663 56.48 -24.40 -8.03
N GLY A 664 55.59 -24.18 -9.00
CA GLY A 664 54.15 -24.03 -8.77
C GLY A 664 53.37 -25.36 -8.75
N LYS A 665 54.05 -26.51 -8.74
CA LYS A 665 53.40 -27.83 -8.68
C LYS A 665 53.01 -28.21 -7.25
N ALA A 666 52.02 -29.11 -7.15
CA ALA A 666 51.60 -29.74 -5.90
C ALA A 666 52.79 -30.28 -5.06
N GLY A 667 52.84 -29.91 -3.79
CA GLY A 667 53.91 -30.24 -2.85
C GLY A 667 55.09 -29.25 -2.84
N VAL A 668 55.02 -28.19 -3.66
CA VAL A 668 55.94 -27.04 -3.62
C VAL A 668 55.13 -25.73 -3.67
N ASP A 669 54.16 -25.66 -4.59
CA ASP A 669 53.05 -24.70 -4.65
C ASP A 669 53.44 -23.21 -4.52
N GLN A 670 54.67 -22.86 -4.91
CA GLN A 670 55.15 -21.49 -4.88
C GLN A 670 54.45 -20.68 -5.97
N SER A 671 53.50 -19.86 -5.55
CA SER A 671 52.77 -18.92 -6.43
C SER A 671 53.75 -18.07 -7.25
N CYS A 672 53.37 -17.71 -8.48
CA CYS A 672 54.15 -16.78 -9.30
C CYS A 672 54.52 -15.47 -8.56
N SER A 673 53.64 -15.00 -7.65
CA SER A 673 53.85 -13.85 -6.76
C SER A 673 54.91 -14.03 -5.66
N ALA A 674 55.34 -15.25 -5.35
CA ALA A 674 56.44 -15.52 -4.42
C ALA A 674 57.82 -15.24 -5.04
N CYS A 675 57.91 -15.23 -6.38
CA CYS A 675 59.13 -14.89 -7.12
C CYS A 675 59.03 -13.56 -7.88
N HIS A 676 57.84 -13.18 -8.34
CA HIS A 676 57.63 -12.00 -9.18
C HIS A 676 56.73 -10.96 -8.50
N ASP A 677 57.12 -9.69 -8.55
CA ASP A 677 56.24 -8.59 -8.18
C ASP A 677 55.05 -8.52 -9.16
N ALA A 678 53.86 -8.85 -8.66
CA ALA A 678 52.63 -8.75 -9.42
C ALA A 678 52.31 -7.31 -9.87
N ASN A 679 52.82 -6.27 -9.20
CA ASN A 679 52.45 -4.86 -9.40
C ASN A 679 53.41 -4.07 -10.30
N SER A 680 54.65 -4.51 -10.47
CA SER A 680 55.64 -3.93 -11.40
C SER A 680 55.15 -3.87 -12.85
N ALA A 681 55.81 -3.06 -13.68
CA ALA A 681 55.58 -3.01 -15.13
C ALA A 681 55.59 -4.41 -15.77
N HIS A 682 54.78 -4.62 -16.81
CA HIS A 682 54.66 -5.92 -17.49
C HIS A 682 54.32 -5.78 -18.97
N ILE A 683 53.26 -5.04 -19.29
CA ILE A 683 52.65 -5.00 -20.63
C ILE A 683 52.81 -3.59 -21.18
N ASN A 684 54.01 -3.31 -21.72
CA ASN A 684 54.34 -2.03 -22.37
C ASN A 684 54.52 -2.14 -23.91
N GLY A 685 54.43 -3.36 -24.46
CA GLY A 685 54.63 -3.62 -25.89
C GLY A 685 56.06 -3.91 -26.34
N VAL A 686 57.01 -4.16 -25.41
CA VAL A 686 58.40 -4.53 -25.70
C VAL A 686 58.65 -6.01 -25.34
N ALA A 687 59.48 -6.71 -26.12
CA ALA A 687 59.77 -8.12 -25.90
C ALA A 687 60.98 -8.34 -24.98
N GLY A 688 60.79 -9.13 -23.92
CA GLY A 688 61.89 -9.66 -23.07
C GLY A 688 62.51 -8.68 -22.07
N ASP A 689 61.93 -7.50 -21.86
CA ASP A 689 62.50 -6.42 -21.05
C ASP A 689 62.23 -6.55 -19.54
N ASN A 690 61.07 -7.07 -19.15
CA ASN A 690 60.61 -7.14 -17.76
C ASN A 690 60.65 -8.56 -17.18
N LYS A 691 61.69 -8.89 -16.39
CA LYS A 691 61.74 -10.15 -15.59
C LYS A 691 60.84 -10.13 -14.35
N ARG A 692 60.48 -8.93 -13.86
CA ARG A 692 59.54 -8.68 -12.74
C ARG A 692 59.85 -9.39 -11.42
N LEU A 693 61.09 -9.83 -11.18
CA LEU A 693 61.45 -10.48 -9.90
C LEU A 693 61.28 -9.51 -8.72
N LEU A 694 60.90 -10.03 -7.55
CA LEU A 694 60.86 -9.25 -6.31
C LEU A 694 62.26 -8.70 -5.98
N GLY A 695 62.34 -7.49 -5.39
CA GLY A 695 63.60 -6.80 -5.13
C GLY A 695 64.65 -7.57 -4.30
N ALA A 696 64.23 -8.55 -3.48
CA ALA A 696 65.14 -9.41 -2.73
C ALA A 696 65.78 -10.53 -3.58
N LEU A 697 65.22 -10.82 -4.75
CA LEU A 697 65.64 -11.87 -5.69
C LEU A 697 66.49 -11.30 -6.84
N THR A 698 66.49 -9.98 -7.03
CA THR A 698 67.30 -9.28 -8.04
C THR A 698 68.66 -8.86 -7.51
N GLY A 699 69.72 -9.18 -8.26
CA GLY A 699 71.08 -8.73 -7.97
C GLY A 699 72.12 -9.63 -8.62
N ALA A 700 72.90 -10.34 -7.80
CA ALA A 700 73.95 -11.24 -8.27
C ALA A 700 73.38 -12.56 -8.86
N ASP A 701 74.19 -13.25 -9.65
CA ASP A 701 73.81 -14.57 -10.21
C ASP A 701 73.43 -15.56 -9.09
N ASN A 702 72.31 -16.27 -9.29
CA ASN A 702 71.71 -17.24 -8.36
C ASN A 702 71.07 -16.66 -7.09
N GLN A 703 71.01 -15.33 -6.93
CA GLN A 703 70.34 -14.71 -5.78
C GLN A 703 68.86 -15.11 -5.69
N GLU A 704 68.20 -15.30 -6.83
CA GLU A 704 66.80 -15.74 -6.91
C GLU A 704 66.60 -17.18 -6.40
N CYS A 705 67.59 -18.05 -6.56
CA CYS A 705 67.56 -19.42 -6.06
C CYS A 705 67.98 -19.48 -4.59
N ASN A 706 69.09 -18.81 -4.24
CA ASN A 706 69.67 -18.86 -2.89
C ASN A 706 68.70 -18.29 -1.84
N TYR A 707 67.94 -17.25 -2.16
CA TYR A 707 66.94 -16.65 -1.26
C TYR A 707 65.96 -17.66 -0.64
N CYS A 708 65.62 -18.73 -1.37
CA CYS A 708 64.80 -19.85 -0.87
C CYS A 708 65.65 -21.04 -0.45
N HIS A 709 66.58 -21.49 -1.29
CA HIS A 709 67.27 -22.77 -1.13
C HIS A 709 68.49 -22.74 -0.18
N THR A 710 68.85 -21.60 0.41
CA THR A 710 69.74 -21.56 1.58
C THR A 710 69.02 -21.21 2.88
N ASP A 711 67.70 -21.11 2.88
CA ASP A 711 66.88 -20.68 4.02
C ASP A 711 66.01 -21.84 4.56
N PRO A 712 66.30 -22.36 5.77
CA PRO A 712 65.53 -23.46 6.37
C PRO A 712 64.09 -23.08 6.74
N ALA A 713 63.73 -21.79 6.72
CA ALA A 713 62.35 -21.34 6.91
C ALA A 713 61.53 -21.32 5.60
N LYS A 714 62.17 -21.54 4.45
CA LYS A 714 61.52 -21.53 3.12
C LYS A 714 61.63 -22.85 2.37
N THR A 715 62.68 -23.64 2.60
CA THR A 715 62.89 -24.94 1.98
C THR A 715 63.41 -25.95 3.00
N THR A 716 63.12 -27.23 2.79
CA THR A 716 63.48 -28.31 3.72
C THR A 716 64.00 -29.52 2.96
N GLY A 717 64.61 -30.47 3.69
CA GLY A 717 65.07 -31.72 3.10
C GLY A 717 66.10 -31.54 1.99
N PHE A 718 65.99 -32.31 0.90
CA PHE A 718 66.95 -32.25 -0.22
C PHE A 718 66.88 -30.96 -1.04
N THR A 719 65.83 -30.16 -0.83
CA THR A 719 65.64 -28.83 -1.44
C THR A 719 66.26 -27.71 -0.61
N LEU A 720 66.68 -28.00 0.63
CA LEU A 720 67.44 -27.09 1.47
C LEU A 720 68.95 -27.32 1.27
N GLY A 721 69.68 -26.21 1.21
CA GLY A 721 71.12 -26.21 1.05
C GLY A 721 71.57 -26.55 -0.36
N VAL A 722 70.76 -26.33 -1.41
CA VAL A 722 71.20 -26.56 -2.80
C VAL A 722 72.41 -25.71 -3.15
N LYS A 723 73.19 -26.17 -4.13
CA LYS A 723 74.44 -25.54 -4.56
C LYS A 723 74.56 -25.56 -6.08
N VAL A 724 75.44 -24.72 -6.61
CA VAL A 724 75.91 -24.81 -8.00
C VAL A 724 76.90 -25.96 -8.15
N HIS A 725 77.14 -26.42 -9.38
CA HIS A 725 78.06 -27.54 -9.62
C HIS A 725 79.52 -27.07 -9.68
N GLN A 726 79.79 -25.87 -10.20
CA GLN A 726 81.11 -25.24 -10.19
C GLN A 726 81.02 -23.71 -9.99
N ALA A 727 82.17 -23.05 -9.79
CA ALA A 727 82.23 -21.63 -9.43
C ALA A 727 82.17 -20.65 -10.63
N SER A 728 82.43 -21.11 -11.85
CA SER A 728 82.32 -20.29 -13.07
C SER A 728 82.04 -21.16 -14.31
N GLY A 729 81.55 -20.55 -15.39
CA GLY A 729 81.17 -21.27 -16.62
C GLY A 729 79.82 -21.99 -16.50
N LEU A 730 79.61 -22.98 -17.38
CA LEU A 730 78.37 -23.76 -17.45
C LEU A 730 78.16 -24.60 -16.18
N GLY A 731 77.04 -24.44 -15.49
CA GLY A 731 76.77 -25.08 -14.20
C GLY A 731 77.23 -24.25 -12.99
N ALA A 732 77.67 -23.01 -13.22
CA ALA A 732 77.81 -21.98 -12.19
C ALA A 732 76.54 -21.14 -11.98
N LYS A 733 75.52 -21.34 -12.82
CA LYS A 733 74.17 -20.82 -12.57
C LYS A 733 73.19 -21.97 -12.37
N CYS A 734 72.32 -21.86 -11.37
CA CYS A 734 71.22 -22.80 -11.14
C CYS A 734 70.33 -22.90 -12.40
N ALA A 735 70.14 -21.78 -13.10
CA ALA A 735 69.41 -21.66 -14.36
C ALA A 735 70.07 -22.41 -15.55
N ASP A 736 71.37 -22.74 -15.49
CA ASP A 736 72.03 -23.53 -16.54
C ASP A 736 71.48 -24.97 -16.57
N CYS A 737 71.13 -25.50 -15.39
CA CYS A 737 70.66 -26.88 -15.21
C CYS A 737 69.15 -26.98 -14.95
N HIS A 738 68.51 -26.00 -14.31
CA HIS A 738 67.11 -26.05 -13.91
C HIS A 738 66.29 -24.84 -14.39
N ASN A 739 65.13 -25.08 -15.00
CA ASN A 739 64.14 -24.04 -15.24
C ASN A 739 63.17 -23.99 -14.05
N ALA A 740 63.14 -22.91 -13.27
CA ALA A 740 62.23 -22.79 -12.11
C ALA A 740 60.74 -23.01 -12.46
N HIS A 741 60.36 -22.83 -13.73
CA HIS A 741 59.02 -23.03 -14.28
C HIS A 741 58.77 -24.46 -14.81
N GLY A 742 59.64 -25.42 -14.49
CA GLY A 742 59.49 -26.82 -14.89
C GLY A 742 59.87 -27.13 -16.34
N THR A 743 59.94 -28.42 -16.62
CA THR A 743 60.22 -29.02 -17.94
C THR A 743 59.53 -30.38 -18.01
N ALA A 744 59.67 -31.10 -19.13
CA ALA A 744 59.26 -32.50 -19.22
C ALA A 744 60.14 -33.46 -18.37
N ASN A 745 61.26 -32.96 -17.81
CA ASN A 745 62.16 -33.74 -16.97
C ASN A 745 61.85 -33.56 -15.47
N SER A 746 62.13 -34.61 -14.70
CA SER A 746 62.09 -34.58 -13.24
C SER A 746 63.01 -33.53 -12.66
N MET A 747 62.67 -33.04 -11.46
CA MET A 747 63.41 -31.97 -10.74
C MET A 747 63.71 -30.73 -11.61
N MET A 748 62.83 -30.44 -12.58
CA MET A 748 62.87 -29.22 -13.41
C MET A 748 64.12 -29.08 -14.29
N VAL A 749 64.84 -30.17 -14.53
CA VAL A 749 66.07 -30.17 -15.32
C VAL A 749 65.79 -29.67 -16.73
N ASN A 750 66.58 -28.71 -17.21
CA ASN A 750 66.44 -28.10 -18.53
C ASN A 750 66.31 -29.17 -19.63
N GLY A 751 65.31 -29.04 -20.51
CA GLY A 751 65.06 -29.99 -21.60
C GLY A 751 66.18 -30.02 -22.65
N THR A 752 66.97 -28.96 -22.71
CA THR A 752 68.19 -28.84 -23.51
C THR A 752 69.23 -28.11 -22.66
N ILE A 753 70.42 -28.69 -22.48
CA ILE A 753 71.56 -28.06 -21.80
C ILE A 753 72.74 -28.00 -22.78
N ASN A 754 73.31 -26.80 -22.94
CA ASN A 754 74.44 -26.53 -23.85
C ASN A 754 74.24 -27.16 -25.25
N GLY A 755 73.11 -26.83 -25.88
CA GLY A 755 72.73 -27.30 -27.22
C GLY A 755 72.34 -28.79 -27.33
N THR A 756 72.27 -29.54 -26.22
CA THR A 756 72.00 -30.99 -26.24
C THR A 756 70.75 -31.32 -25.43
N ASN A 757 69.84 -32.10 -26.01
CA ASN A 757 68.60 -32.50 -25.34
C ASN A 757 68.87 -33.45 -24.18
N VAL A 758 68.12 -33.27 -23.10
CA VAL A 758 68.27 -34.01 -21.84
C VAL A 758 67.05 -34.88 -21.61
N SER A 759 67.27 -36.17 -21.33
CA SER A 759 66.23 -37.14 -20.98
C SER A 759 66.45 -37.60 -19.54
N PHE A 760 65.66 -37.02 -18.64
CA PHE A 760 65.74 -37.26 -17.20
C PHE A 760 64.33 -37.34 -16.60
N THR A 761 63.68 -38.51 -16.66
CA THR A 761 62.28 -38.69 -16.23
C THR A 761 62.13 -38.93 -14.72
N GLY A 762 63.21 -39.26 -14.02
CA GLY A 762 63.19 -39.50 -12.57
C GLY A 762 64.49 -40.11 -12.05
N ASN A 763 64.46 -40.58 -10.81
CA ASN A 763 65.65 -41.10 -10.13
C ASN A 763 66.42 -42.17 -10.91
N SER A 764 65.83 -42.87 -11.89
CA SER A 764 66.45 -43.94 -12.69
C SER A 764 67.24 -43.49 -13.93
N THR A 765 67.38 -42.18 -14.18
CA THR A 765 67.79 -41.65 -15.50
C THR A 765 68.95 -40.64 -15.47
N PHE A 766 69.74 -40.57 -14.39
CA PHE A 766 70.85 -39.60 -14.26
C PHE A 766 71.91 -39.74 -15.36
N ALA A 767 72.14 -40.98 -15.80
CA ALA A 767 72.84 -41.34 -17.03
C ALA A 767 71.97 -42.34 -17.82
N ASN A 768 72.09 -42.36 -19.15
CA ASN A 768 71.39 -43.29 -20.03
C ASN A 768 72.25 -43.70 -21.25
N GLY A 769 71.88 -44.80 -21.91
CA GLY A 769 72.63 -45.35 -23.06
C GLY A 769 72.60 -44.50 -24.35
N ALA A 770 71.85 -43.39 -24.36
CA ALA A 770 71.83 -42.43 -25.46
C ALA A 770 72.69 -41.18 -25.18
N ASN A 771 73.43 -41.16 -24.06
CA ASN A 771 74.26 -40.05 -23.60
C ASN A 771 73.51 -38.72 -23.38
N THR A 772 72.21 -38.81 -23.12
CA THR A 772 71.31 -37.66 -22.86
C THR A 772 70.92 -37.52 -21.39
N GLY A 773 71.51 -38.29 -20.48
CA GLY A 773 71.28 -38.13 -19.04
C GLY A 773 71.80 -36.78 -18.53
N VAL A 774 71.20 -36.25 -17.46
CA VAL A 774 71.51 -34.91 -16.92
C VAL A 774 72.99 -34.71 -16.58
N CYS A 775 73.70 -35.75 -16.13
CA CYS A 775 75.15 -35.67 -15.91
C CYS A 775 75.92 -35.67 -17.24
N GLN A 776 75.57 -36.58 -18.15
CA GLN A 776 76.27 -36.80 -19.42
C GLN A 776 76.31 -35.55 -20.30
N VAL A 777 75.22 -34.77 -20.38
CA VAL A 777 75.16 -33.57 -21.24
C VAL A 777 76.11 -32.44 -20.84
N CYS A 778 76.71 -32.51 -19.64
CA CYS A 778 77.72 -31.58 -19.13
C CYS A 778 79.11 -32.22 -18.93
N HIS A 779 79.16 -33.52 -18.61
CA HIS A 779 80.39 -34.26 -18.36
C HIS A 779 81.28 -34.35 -19.63
N THR A 780 82.29 -33.47 -19.75
CA THR A 780 83.31 -33.56 -20.81
C THR A 780 84.69 -33.93 -20.30
N ALA A 781 84.98 -33.64 -19.02
CA ALA A 781 86.29 -33.81 -18.40
C ALA A 781 86.30 -34.83 -17.22
N THR A 782 85.17 -35.46 -16.90
CA THR A 782 85.05 -36.47 -15.83
C THR A 782 85.40 -37.88 -16.34
N ASP A 783 85.93 -38.76 -15.50
CA ASP A 783 86.30 -40.13 -15.92
C ASP A 783 85.08 -41.03 -16.23
N TYR A 784 83.90 -40.66 -15.72
CA TYR A 784 82.66 -41.44 -15.81
C TYR A 784 81.56 -40.69 -16.55
N PHE A 785 80.77 -41.43 -17.33
CA PHE A 785 79.59 -40.98 -18.08
C PHE A 785 79.77 -39.66 -18.86
N LYS A 786 80.67 -39.59 -19.84
CA LYS A 786 80.86 -38.36 -20.63
C LYS A 786 79.82 -38.16 -21.75
N LYS A 787 79.72 -36.91 -22.20
CA LYS A 787 78.82 -36.42 -23.27
C LYS A 787 79.03 -37.09 -24.61
N ASP A 788 80.28 -37.38 -24.96
CA ASP A 788 80.68 -38.04 -26.20
C ASP A 788 80.50 -39.57 -26.15
N GLY A 789 80.02 -40.11 -25.03
CA GLY A 789 79.88 -41.55 -24.79
C GLY A 789 81.17 -42.24 -24.37
N THR A 790 82.25 -41.49 -24.11
CA THR A 790 83.50 -42.04 -23.57
C THR A 790 83.51 -42.03 -22.03
N GLY A 791 84.48 -42.73 -21.42
CA GLY A 791 84.52 -42.91 -19.96
C GLY A 791 83.66 -44.07 -19.46
N ALA A 792 83.77 -44.39 -18.18
CA ALA A 792 83.20 -45.59 -17.58
C ALA A 792 81.81 -45.36 -16.92
N THR A 793 81.16 -46.45 -16.49
CA THR A 793 79.92 -46.42 -15.71
C THR A 793 80.21 -46.43 -14.21
N HIS A 794 79.35 -45.79 -13.42
CA HIS A 794 79.32 -45.93 -11.95
C HIS A 794 78.66 -47.27 -11.55
N VAL A 795 78.16 -47.42 -10.31
CA VAL A 795 77.34 -48.60 -9.93
C VAL A 795 76.24 -48.84 -10.97
N GLU A 796 75.95 -50.10 -11.30
CA GLU A 796 75.08 -50.49 -12.45
C GLU A 796 73.70 -49.82 -12.44
N SER A 797 73.26 -49.42 -11.26
CA SER A 797 72.21 -48.45 -11.06
C SER A 797 72.54 -47.09 -11.72
N THR A 798 71.97 -46.85 -12.89
CA THR A 798 71.64 -45.49 -13.39
C THR A 798 70.69 -44.72 -12.46
N THR A 799 70.31 -45.35 -11.33
CA THR A 799 69.26 -44.94 -10.42
C THR A 799 69.77 -44.39 -9.08
N ASN A 800 68.97 -43.52 -8.46
CA ASN A 800 69.11 -43.05 -7.08
C ASN A 800 70.46 -42.38 -6.76
N CYS A 801 71.14 -41.82 -7.77
CA CYS A 801 72.45 -41.21 -7.63
C CYS A 801 72.49 -40.16 -6.51
N LEU A 802 71.41 -39.38 -6.30
CA LEU A 802 71.35 -38.36 -5.24
C LEU A 802 71.52 -38.91 -3.82
N ASN A 803 71.26 -40.18 -3.56
CA ASN A 803 71.52 -40.77 -2.23
C ASN A 803 73.01 -40.70 -1.85
N CYS A 804 73.90 -40.65 -2.85
CA CYS A 804 75.35 -40.48 -2.69
C CYS A 804 75.87 -39.16 -3.31
N HIS A 805 75.08 -38.54 -4.20
CA HIS A 805 75.39 -37.36 -5.02
C HIS A 805 74.29 -36.28 -4.97
N ALA A 806 73.83 -35.79 -3.81
CA ALA A 806 72.86 -34.67 -3.74
C ALA A 806 73.50 -33.27 -3.69
N HIS A 807 72.89 -32.28 -3.03
CA HIS A 807 73.53 -31.00 -2.77
C HIS A 807 74.25 -31.02 -1.41
N ASN A 808 75.58 -30.84 -1.41
CA ASN A 808 76.40 -31.03 -0.22
C ASN A 808 76.71 -29.70 0.48
N PRO A 809 76.24 -29.52 1.73
CA PRO A 809 76.49 -28.29 2.49
C PRO A 809 77.93 -28.19 3.03
N SER A 810 78.62 -29.33 3.20
CA SER A 810 79.97 -29.43 3.77
C SER A 810 81.09 -29.07 2.78
N THR A 811 80.86 -29.26 1.47
CA THR A 811 81.82 -28.87 0.40
C THR A 811 81.43 -27.57 -0.29
N GLY A 812 80.17 -27.12 -0.17
CA GLY A 812 79.67 -25.92 -0.84
C GLY A 812 79.39 -26.10 -2.35
N LEU A 813 79.48 -27.31 -2.89
CA LEU A 813 79.20 -27.63 -4.29
C LEU A 813 78.25 -28.83 -4.42
N ALA A 814 77.57 -28.90 -5.58
CA ALA A 814 76.55 -29.89 -5.83
C ALA A 814 77.08 -31.21 -6.43
N PHE A 815 76.30 -32.25 -6.11
CA PHE A 815 76.40 -33.66 -6.48
C PHE A 815 77.26 -34.55 -5.52
N MET A 816 76.91 -34.44 -4.20
CA MET A 816 77.16 -35.25 -2.94
C MET A 816 75.96 -35.15 -1.88
N ALA A 817 75.50 -36.23 -1.19
CA ALA A 817 74.16 -36.55 -0.51
C ALA A 817 73.27 -35.56 0.40
N ASN A 818 71.91 -35.76 0.51
CA ASN A 818 70.85 -34.91 1.21
C ASN A 818 69.39 -35.58 1.44
N GLY A 819 68.28 -34.84 1.78
CA GLY A 819 67.01 -35.26 2.55
C GLY A 819 65.54 -35.42 1.96
N ALA A 820 64.46 -34.71 2.47
CA ALA A 820 62.96 -35.03 2.43
C ALA A 820 61.84 -33.93 2.01
N CYS A 821 60.52 -34.01 2.45
CA CYS A 821 59.23 -33.56 1.73
C CYS A 821 58.05 -32.71 2.46
N ASP A 822 56.71 -32.85 2.12
CA ASP A 822 55.56 -31.83 2.01
C ASP A 822 54.09 -32.02 2.68
N ALA A 823 52.99 -31.26 2.33
CA ALA A 823 51.60 -31.16 2.99
C ALA A 823 50.33 -30.51 2.24
N CYS A 824 49.03 -30.51 2.75
CA CYS A 824 47.74 -29.94 2.10
C CYS A 824 46.39 -29.71 2.98
N HIS A 825 45.27 -29.00 2.53
CA HIS A 825 43.92 -28.77 3.28
C HIS A 825 42.62 -28.17 2.52
N GLY A 826 41.36 -28.05 3.10
CA GLY A 826 40.11 -27.35 2.53
C GLY A 826 38.67 -27.37 3.28
N TYR A 827 37.58 -26.58 2.93
CA TYR A 827 36.19 -26.53 3.62
C TYR A 827 34.87 -25.88 2.92
N PRO A 828 33.58 -26.32 3.22
CA PRO A 828 32.19 -25.70 2.91
C PRO A 828 30.88 -26.05 3.84
N PRO A 829 29.55 -25.72 3.53
CA PRO A 829 28.29 -25.76 4.45
C PRO A 829 26.81 -26.29 4.00
N ALA A 830 25.81 -26.63 4.92
CA ALA A 830 24.28 -26.88 4.85
C ALA A 830 23.58 -27.37 6.21
N PRO A 831 22.23 -27.38 6.46
CA PRO A 831 21.60 -27.88 7.74
C PRO A 831 21.64 -29.41 7.92
N ARG A 832 21.49 -29.93 9.15
CA ARG A 832 21.68 -31.37 9.45
C ARG A 832 20.37 -32.18 9.42
N GLN A 833 19.21 -31.57 9.65
CA GLN A 833 17.88 -32.22 9.64
C GLN A 833 16.76 -31.32 9.06
N THR A 834 15.69 -31.93 8.54
CA THR A 834 14.58 -31.24 7.82
C THR A 834 13.21 -31.87 8.10
N ILE A 835 12.11 -31.13 7.88
CA ILE A 835 10.73 -31.58 8.18
C ILE A 835 10.21 -32.70 7.26
N SER A 836 10.90 -32.93 6.14
CA SER A 836 10.72 -34.10 5.26
C SER A 836 12.09 -34.38 4.65
N ALA A 837 12.41 -35.65 4.37
CA ALA A 837 13.76 -36.02 3.94
C ALA A 837 14.16 -35.34 2.62
N VAL A 838 15.27 -34.61 2.63
CA VAL A 838 15.87 -33.99 1.44
C VAL A 838 17.33 -34.42 1.32
N THR A 839 17.71 -34.97 0.18
CA THR A 839 19.12 -35.24 -0.16
C THR A 839 19.81 -33.95 -0.59
N PHE A 840 21.04 -33.74 -0.14
CA PHE A 840 21.96 -32.68 -0.58
C PHE A 840 23.41 -33.21 -0.61
N GLY A 841 24.39 -32.39 -0.99
CA GLY A 841 25.81 -32.78 -1.03
C GLY A 841 26.18 -33.67 -2.22
N VAL A 842 25.30 -33.74 -3.24
CA VAL A 842 25.48 -34.57 -4.44
C VAL A 842 25.24 -33.77 -5.73
N MET A 843 25.75 -34.25 -6.85
CA MET A 843 25.71 -33.54 -8.14
C MET A 843 24.26 -33.27 -8.58
N GLY A 844 23.97 -32.04 -9.03
CA GLY A 844 22.63 -31.59 -9.38
C GLY A 844 21.67 -31.42 -8.19
N ASN A 845 22.16 -31.49 -6.95
CA ASN A 845 21.36 -31.39 -5.73
C ASN A 845 22.20 -30.87 -4.54
N TRP A 846 22.51 -29.56 -4.56
CA TRP A 846 23.25 -28.78 -3.55
C TRP A 846 24.62 -29.38 -3.20
N SER A 847 25.50 -29.48 -4.22
CA SER A 847 26.59 -30.48 -4.27
C SER A 847 27.79 -30.27 -3.35
N SER A 848 28.21 -29.04 -3.06
CA SER A 848 29.44 -28.79 -2.27
C SER A 848 29.25 -28.95 -0.76
N ALA A 849 28.01 -29.13 -0.29
CA ALA A 849 27.62 -29.09 1.11
C ALA A 849 28.29 -30.16 1.98
N ARG A 850 29.37 -29.78 2.70
CA ARG A 850 29.72 -30.38 3.99
C ARG A 850 28.80 -29.76 5.05
N PHE A 851 28.59 -30.45 6.17
CA PHE A 851 27.66 -29.98 7.20
C PHE A 851 28.15 -28.69 7.89
N GLU A 852 27.23 -27.77 8.19
CA GLU A 852 27.53 -26.64 9.09
C GLU A 852 27.62 -27.08 10.55
N ASP A 853 28.43 -26.36 11.33
CA ASP A 853 28.52 -26.49 12.79
C ASP A 853 27.54 -25.56 13.56
N TYR A 854 26.47 -25.06 12.90
CA TYR A 854 25.37 -24.30 13.51
C TYR A 854 24.01 -24.59 12.82
N SER A 855 22.90 -24.09 13.39
CA SER A 855 21.51 -24.54 13.13
C SER A 855 20.54 -23.38 12.85
N GLY A 856 19.42 -23.65 12.15
CA GLY A 856 18.16 -22.89 12.34
C GLY A 856 17.54 -22.22 11.10
N GLY A 857 18.34 -21.76 10.13
CA GLY A 857 17.85 -20.96 8.98
C GLY A 857 17.61 -21.73 7.68
N GLY A 858 18.47 -22.69 7.34
CA GLY A 858 18.61 -23.22 5.97
C GLY A 858 17.49 -24.14 5.46
N GLY A 859 16.45 -24.44 6.25
CA GLY A 859 15.41 -25.42 5.88
C GLY A 859 14.64 -25.09 4.60
N ALA A 860 14.44 -23.80 4.29
CA ALA A 860 13.82 -23.37 3.04
C ALA A 860 14.79 -23.40 1.83
N HIS A 861 16.10 -23.29 2.06
CA HIS A 861 17.12 -23.29 1.00
C HIS A 861 17.26 -24.65 0.31
N VAL A 862 16.80 -25.72 0.94
CA VAL A 862 16.75 -27.09 0.38
C VAL A 862 15.36 -27.46 -0.15
N VAL A 863 14.56 -26.45 -0.52
CA VAL A 863 13.27 -26.62 -1.23
C VAL A 863 13.39 -26.01 -2.62
N ALA A 864 13.22 -26.83 -3.66
CA ALA A 864 13.49 -26.45 -5.06
C ALA A 864 12.63 -25.28 -5.60
N ALA A 865 11.49 -24.99 -4.97
CA ALA A 865 10.63 -23.85 -5.29
C ALA A 865 11.09 -22.52 -4.64
N HIS A 866 12.12 -22.54 -3.79
CA HIS A 866 12.72 -21.37 -3.15
C HIS A 866 14.16 -21.15 -3.64
N ILE A 867 14.99 -22.19 -3.67
CA ILE A 867 16.35 -22.15 -4.21
C ILE A 867 16.56 -23.34 -5.15
N LYS A 868 17.10 -23.06 -6.34
CA LYS A 868 17.40 -24.07 -7.36
C LYS A 868 18.39 -25.12 -6.83
N LYS A 869 18.24 -26.36 -7.29
CA LYS A 869 19.02 -27.53 -6.81
C LYS A 869 20.49 -27.51 -7.21
N ASP A 870 20.88 -26.65 -8.13
CA ASP A 870 22.24 -26.47 -8.67
C ASP A 870 23.01 -25.28 -8.04
N ALA A 871 22.48 -24.69 -6.96
CA ALA A 871 23.13 -23.61 -6.22
C ALA A 871 24.52 -24.01 -5.68
N ASN A 872 25.50 -23.11 -5.83
CA ASN A 872 26.92 -23.35 -5.57
C ASN A 872 27.60 -22.11 -4.95
N PRO A 873 28.75 -22.25 -4.24
CA PRO A 873 29.38 -21.16 -3.49
C PRO A 873 29.83 -19.96 -4.35
N SER A 874 29.97 -20.11 -5.67
CA SER A 874 30.29 -19.04 -6.61
C SER A 874 29.07 -18.22 -7.08
N GLU A 875 27.85 -18.71 -6.92
CA GLU A 875 26.63 -17.92 -7.15
C GLU A 875 26.32 -16.95 -5.99
N GLY A 876 27.04 -17.10 -4.87
CA GLY A 876 26.93 -16.23 -3.69
C GLY A 876 25.50 -16.13 -3.19
N TRP A 877 24.94 -14.93 -3.28
CA TRP A 877 23.60 -14.61 -2.77
C TRP A 877 22.50 -14.63 -3.83
N ALA A 878 22.83 -14.80 -5.11
CA ALA A 878 21.90 -14.54 -6.22
C ALA A 878 20.59 -15.34 -6.16
N ASN A 879 20.65 -16.58 -5.67
CA ASN A 879 19.46 -17.45 -5.52
C ASN A 879 18.52 -17.01 -4.38
N CYS A 880 18.99 -16.17 -3.45
CA CYS A 880 18.25 -15.80 -2.24
C CYS A 880 17.48 -14.47 -2.40
N ILE A 881 17.95 -13.58 -3.28
CA ILE A 881 17.44 -12.20 -3.41
C ILE A 881 16.03 -12.09 -4.02
N PRO A 882 15.53 -12.97 -4.92
CA PRO A 882 14.21 -12.82 -5.54
C PRO A 882 13.02 -12.74 -4.56
N CYS A 883 13.18 -13.24 -3.34
CA CYS A 883 12.18 -13.11 -2.26
C CYS A 883 12.64 -12.15 -1.13
N HIS A 884 13.92 -11.77 -1.08
CA HIS A 884 14.56 -11.15 0.08
C HIS A 884 15.47 -9.97 -0.27
N PHE A 885 15.15 -8.79 0.26
CA PHE A 885 15.98 -7.60 0.09
C PHE A 885 17.07 -7.51 1.18
N GLU A 886 18.35 -7.56 0.77
CA GLU A 886 19.58 -6.96 1.38
C GLU A 886 20.89 -7.76 1.12
N GLY A 887 20.82 -9.05 0.78
CA GLY A 887 21.98 -9.82 0.28
C GLY A 887 23.14 -10.00 1.29
N GLN A 888 24.39 -9.84 0.83
CA GLN A 888 25.60 -10.08 1.66
C GLN A 888 25.72 -9.11 2.84
N ALA A 889 25.16 -7.90 2.74
CA ALA A 889 25.16 -6.93 3.84
C ALA A 889 24.40 -7.47 5.07
N GLY A 890 23.42 -8.36 4.86
CA GLY A 890 22.71 -9.09 5.91
C GLY A 890 23.38 -10.38 6.36
N HIS A 891 24.65 -10.64 6.02
CA HIS A 891 25.38 -11.89 6.30
C HIS A 891 26.89 -11.66 6.54
N ASN A 892 27.26 -10.98 7.64
CA ASN A 892 28.67 -10.67 7.94
C ASN A 892 29.38 -11.77 8.76
N ARG A 893 30.72 -11.88 8.68
CA ARG A 893 31.51 -12.96 9.32
C ARG A 893 32.74 -12.47 10.10
N ALA A 894 32.99 -13.08 11.25
CA ALA A 894 34.28 -13.06 11.96
C ALA A 894 34.65 -14.48 12.41
N LEU A 895 35.95 -14.79 12.53
CA LEU A 895 36.44 -16.13 12.89
C LEU A 895 36.78 -16.23 14.40
N PRO A 896 36.50 -17.39 15.05
CA PRO A 896 35.70 -18.51 14.56
C PRO A 896 34.20 -18.15 14.51
N VAL A 897 33.51 -18.55 13.42
CA VAL A 897 32.13 -18.12 13.08
C VAL A 897 31.07 -18.50 14.12
N ARG A 898 31.37 -19.46 15.01
CA ARG A 898 30.51 -19.89 16.13
C ARG A 898 30.09 -18.76 17.09
N ASN A 899 30.73 -17.59 17.02
CA ASN A 899 30.64 -16.53 18.03
C ASN A 899 29.88 -15.26 17.59
N PHE A 900 29.31 -15.17 16.39
CA PHE A 900 28.78 -13.90 15.82
C PHE A 900 27.51 -14.08 14.93
N VAL A 901 26.53 -14.88 15.39
CA VAL A 901 25.46 -15.44 14.53
C VAL A 901 24.28 -14.48 14.32
N GLU A 902 24.03 -13.58 15.26
CA GLU A 902 22.96 -12.57 15.23
C GLU A 902 23.02 -11.58 14.06
N ASN A 903 24.16 -11.50 13.36
CA ASN A 903 24.38 -10.64 12.20
C ASN A 903 23.81 -11.21 10.88
N VAL A 904 22.74 -12.01 11.00
CA VAL A 904 22.04 -12.70 9.90
C VAL A 904 20.54 -12.49 10.03
N THR A 905 19.94 -11.69 9.15
CA THR A 905 18.50 -11.39 9.14
C THR A 905 17.88 -11.43 7.75
N VAL A 906 16.59 -11.77 7.67
CA VAL A 906 15.88 -12.06 6.42
C VAL A 906 14.56 -11.27 6.37
N LYS A 907 14.39 -10.46 5.34
CA LYS A 907 13.22 -9.58 5.10
C LYS A 907 12.47 -10.05 3.85
N LEU A 908 11.15 -9.86 3.78
CA LEU A 908 10.31 -10.30 2.65
C LEU A 908 9.74 -9.11 1.87
N ASP A 909 9.84 -9.13 0.55
CA ASP A 909 9.38 -8.05 -0.35
C ASP A 909 7.89 -7.67 -0.13
N PRO A 910 7.53 -6.36 -0.14
CA PRO A 910 6.15 -5.91 -0.02
C PRO A 910 5.20 -6.30 -1.16
N GLN A 911 5.69 -6.44 -2.40
CA GLN A 911 4.84 -6.51 -3.61
C GLN A 911 3.95 -7.76 -3.69
N TYR A 912 4.23 -8.77 -2.86
CA TYR A 912 3.55 -10.07 -2.86
C TYR A 912 2.49 -10.20 -1.74
N ARG A 913 1.97 -9.11 -1.17
CA ARG A 913 1.03 -9.11 -0.02
C ARG A 913 -0.39 -8.78 -0.45
N PHE A 914 -1.41 -9.40 0.16
CA PHE A 914 -2.82 -9.15 -0.19
C PHE A 914 -3.45 -7.92 0.47
N SER A 915 -2.78 -7.31 1.43
CA SER A 915 -3.29 -6.16 2.20
C SER A 915 -2.14 -5.31 2.70
N ASN A 916 -2.30 -3.98 2.58
CA ASN A 916 -1.44 -3.00 3.24
C ASN A 916 -1.96 -2.60 4.63
N GLU A 917 -3.22 -2.93 4.96
CA GLU A 917 -3.73 -2.92 6.34
C GLU A 917 -3.10 -4.05 7.17
N VAL A 918 -2.75 -3.76 8.43
CA VAL A 918 -1.89 -4.61 9.26
C VAL A 918 -2.68 -5.76 9.91
N MET A 919 -2.96 -6.80 9.12
CA MET A 919 -3.58 -8.04 9.59
C MET A 919 -2.65 -9.26 9.41
N ALA A 920 -2.16 -9.75 10.56
CA ALA A 920 -1.57 -11.07 10.80
C ALA A 920 -0.19 -11.41 10.17
N THR A 921 0.86 -10.92 10.83
CA THR A 921 2.10 -11.66 11.20
C THR A 921 2.65 -12.74 10.23
N TYR A 922 3.62 -12.37 9.40
CA TYR A 922 4.64 -13.32 8.92
C TYR A 922 5.50 -13.77 10.11
N THR A 923 5.34 -15.02 10.55
CA THR A 923 6.25 -15.64 11.52
C THR A 923 7.51 -16.13 10.82
N SER A 924 8.55 -15.31 10.77
CA SER A 924 9.87 -15.72 10.28
C SER A 924 10.43 -16.88 11.12
N ALA A 925 11.46 -17.55 10.62
CA ALA A 925 12.35 -18.25 11.54
C ALA A 925 13.00 -17.23 12.49
N GLN A 926 13.19 -17.59 13.75
CA GLN A 926 13.97 -16.81 14.71
C GLN A 926 15.01 -17.71 15.38
N LEU A 927 16.28 -17.42 15.12
CA LEU A 927 17.36 -17.74 16.04
C LEU A 927 17.28 -16.79 17.24
N VAL A 928 17.55 -17.31 18.44
CA VAL A 928 17.52 -16.53 19.68
C VAL A 928 18.81 -16.80 20.43
N SER A 929 19.63 -15.77 20.66
CA SER A 929 20.91 -15.95 21.37
C SER A 929 20.66 -16.50 22.78
N GLY A 930 21.25 -17.66 23.10
CA GLY A 930 21.01 -18.39 24.34
C GLY A 930 19.65 -19.10 24.47
N GLY A 931 18.84 -19.15 23.42
CA GLY A 931 17.51 -19.79 23.40
C GLY A 931 17.38 -20.92 22.38
N ALA A 932 16.25 -21.63 22.44
CA ALA A 932 15.88 -22.59 21.40
C ALA A 932 15.29 -21.86 20.18
N ASN A 933 15.77 -22.21 18.99
CA ASN A 933 15.39 -21.62 17.72
C ASN A 933 13.97 -22.05 17.32
N LYS A 934 13.29 -21.22 16.54
CA LYS A 934 11.91 -21.49 16.09
C LYS A 934 11.81 -21.42 14.58
N SER A 935 11.42 -22.53 13.96
CA SER A 935 11.12 -22.59 12.52
C SER A 935 9.80 -21.86 12.21
N GLY A 936 9.84 -20.95 11.24
CA GLY A 936 8.73 -20.07 10.89
C GLY A 936 7.70 -20.65 9.92
N SER A 937 6.62 -19.91 9.68
CA SER A 937 5.51 -20.25 8.77
C SER A 937 4.93 -19.01 8.09
N CYS A 938 4.42 -19.16 6.86
CA CYS A 938 3.98 -18.07 5.99
C CYS A 938 2.47 -18.14 5.70
N PHE A 939 1.82 -16.98 5.48
CA PHE A 939 0.47 -16.82 4.95
C PHE A 939 0.20 -15.35 4.58
N ASN A 940 -0.98 -15.08 4.00
CA ASN A 940 -1.48 -13.76 3.58
C ASN A 940 -0.62 -13.07 2.49
N VAL A 941 0.00 -13.89 1.64
CA VAL A 941 0.82 -13.48 0.49
C VAL A 941 0.39 -14.22 -0.78
N SER A 942 0.68 -13.66 -1.95
CA SER A 942 0.25 -14.13 -3.29
C SER A 942 0.36 -15.65 -3.50
N CYS A 943 1.43 -16.26 -3.00
CA CYS A 943 1.69 -17.70 -3.14
C CYS A 943 1.06 -18.57 -2.03
N HIS A 944 0.68 -17.99 -0.88
CA HIS A 944 0.24 -18.69 0.33
C HIS A 944 -0.96 -17.98 0.99
N PHE A 945 -2.16 -18.29 0.49
CA PHE A 945 -3.45 -17.79 1.01
C PHE A 945 -3.79 -18.31 2.42
N THR A 946 -3.21 -19.43 2.85
CA THR A 946 -3.41 -20.04 4.18
C THR A 946 -2.06 -20.44 4.81
N LYS A 947 -2.08 -20.78 6.10
CA LYS A 947 -0.86 -21.00 6.90
C LYS A 947 -0.09 -22.26 6.52
N THR A 948 1.15 -22.09 6.09
CA THR A 948 2.07 -23.21 5.82
C THR A 948 2.44 -23.98 7.08
N ARG A 949 2.93 -25.22 6.89
CA ARG A 949 3.74 -25.91 7.90
C ARG A 949 5.08 -25.15 8.14
N PRO A 950 5.81 -25.44 9.24
CA PRO A 950 7.18 -25.01 9.41
C PRO A 950 8.14 -25.70 8.43
N TRP A 951 9.36 -25.20 8.30
CA TRP A 951 10.32 -25.63 7.27
C TRP A 951 11.48 -26.50 7.77
N SER A 952 11.76 -26.53 9.08
CA SER A 952 12.70 -27.48 9.71
C SER A 952 12.16 -28.01 11.04
N ILE A 953 12.65 -29.18 11.46
CA ILE A 953 12.45 -29.76 12.81
C ILE A 953 13.56 -29.36 13.79
N GLU A 954 14.67 -28.81 13.30
CA GLU A 954 15.76 -28.32 14.16
C GLU A 954 15.26 -27.19 15.07
N ARG A 955 15.68 -27.24 16.34
CA ARG A 955 15.41 -26.24 17.39
C ARG A 955 16.66 -25.43 17.74
#